data_AF-A0A1B8U1G6-F1
#
_entry.id   AF-A0A1B8U1G6-F1
#
_cell.length_a   1.000
_cell.length_b   1.000
_cell.length_c   1.000
_cell.angle_alpha   90.00
_cell.angle_beta   90.00
_cell.angle_gamma   90.00
#
_symmetry.space_group_name_H-M   'P 1'
#
loop_
_entity.id
_entity.type
_entity.pdbx_description
1 polymer ?
#
loop_
_entity_poly.entity_id
_entity_poly.type
_entity_poly.pdbx_seq_one_letter_code
_entity_poly.pdbx_strand_id
1 'polypeptide(L)'
;MWYNIYKFEIQYRSKRPDTYVFFLFLFLFSIVGVDFVFQGNDMGLMKKNSPLVIAKTMGAITGLFMILASMIMGVSVLRDFEYNIESLLFSTPMRKKDYLIGRFLGAFTVLVFAFSGILFGMMLGEFMPWHSPEDVLAFNAMVYIKTFVYITLPTLFFGAALFFVTGALSRNLVVVYTQGIFLFVIFMLTKAITNEFWQAILDPFSLTTSTFVTKSFSVVQKSTDALPFMGVMLYNKLFWISLGIMALVFGYKRFNFNVVKEKRSKNKKAQTLTAIITKEIHNVQIPTVNKHYGIASKWQQLKQFTWFYFTSIFKQASFWGIVISGMIIILINSVNLGTVYGVDSYPATYFIVEELKETSMYFFIILLVFYSGELVWKERSVKLDLIYDATPMSSFCKLLGKYLGLNFIYVVLMFALIISGIIFQTVNGYYKYEFGVYLSGFFIDILPFLALYTFVAFFIQSVVNHKFVGILLVIVFFMLNSALDVFGFNHDLYLFGGSALSAYSDMNGYGHFLQPYLMIKSYWFLFGLLLLILGSLVMVRGTETNLLKRIKASKYRFSKPLFKLTALVSLVFVLVGAFIFYNTNILNTYWSDAKATAFRIAYEKELKQYEFIPQPKIVDVNLKVELYPSTRDYTVEGYYILKNTNSEDIKSIHIQKLLEEQITLDSISFDKKWTTNHQYKKFDYSIFKLDTPLKPGDTIKMHFKQSFTTNGFESGNSNANINYNGTFFKNSDLPTLGYSKKYELNDNDERADYHLPIRNHKANRDDANALKIARSGSDSDGIHFEMIMGTSKDQTALVPGDLLRKWTANNRNYYHYKMKQPMMNFYSMVSANYTVKKDKWITYQDTASNPVNLEIYYHKAHNYNVDRMMMAMKASLDYYSKNFSPYQYNQLRIMEFPRYAHFAQSFPGTIPFSEAIGFVLNIDDEKDVDMAFYVTAHEIAHQWFGMQVEAANVKGQLMILETLSQYAAMMVLKQKYSEEKVMQFLELQKEKYLEGKDRESHKEPSLAMVENQDYIYYAKGAIAMYKFQKAIGEKQVNKALGLFLKDWNTKTGKLKTATNRYATTQDLLGYFREVTPKAEQHLITELFETVSNLEL
;
A
#
# COMPACT_ATOMS: atom_id res chain seq x y z
N MET A 1 0.92 34.77 -43.72
CA MET A 1 -0.17 33.76 -43.71
C MET A 1 -0.19 32.94 -42.42
N TRP A 2 0.95 32.46 -41.91
CA TRP A 2 1.01 31.70 -40.64
C TRP A 2 0.38 32.42 -39.44
N TYR A 3 0.56 33.75 -39.32
CA TYR A 3 -0.04 34.56 -38.25
C TYR A 3 -1.58 34.55 -38.27
N ASN A 4 -2.18 34.53 -39.46
CA ASN A 4 -3.64 34.47 -39.60
C ASN A 4 -4.17 33.10 -39.16
N ILE A 5 -3.44 32.03 -39.46
CA ILE A 5 -3.77 30.67 -39.01
C ILE A 5 -3.63 30.55 -37.49
N TYR A 6 -2.56 31.12 -36.92
CA TYR A 6 -2.34 31.23 -35.48
C TYR A 6 -3.49 31.96 -34.79
N LYS A 7 -3.84 33.17 -35.27
CA LYS A 7 -4.93 33.98 -34.73
C LYS A 7 -6.28 33.26 -34.82
N PHE A 8 -6.54 32.58 -35.95
CA PHE A 8 -7.75 31.78 -36.13
C PHE A 8 -7.85 30.65 -35.10
N GLU A 9 -6.77 29.90 -34.86
CA GLU A 9 -6.79 28.80 -33.90
C GLU A 9 -7.09 29.29 -32.47
N ILE A 10 -6.50 30.41 -32.06
CA ILE A 10 -6.77 31.03 -30.76
C ILE A 10 -8.23 31.48 -30.66
N GLN A 11 -8.74 32.22 -31.66
CA GLN A 11 -10.13 32.69 -31.68
C GLN A 11 -11.14 31.55 -31.70
N TYR A 12 -10.78 30.43 -32.34
CA TYR A 12 -11.60 29.24 -32.35
C TYR A 12 -11.64 28.57 -30.98
N ARG A 13 -10.47 28.38 -30.34
CA ARG A 13 -10.36 27.72 -29.04
C ARG A 13 -10.87 28.56 -27.88
N SER A 14 -10.80 29.88 -27.95
CA SER A 14 -11.36 30.79 -26.94
C SER A 14 -12.89 30.81 -26.93
N LYS A 15 -13.54 30.41 -28.02
CA LYS A 15 -15.00 30.27 -28.08
C LYS A 15 -15.49 28.90 -27.61
N ARG A 16 -14.58 27.96 -27.31
CA ARG A 16 -14.93 26.60 -26.88
C ARG A 16 -14.87 26.45 -25.36
N PRO A 17 -15.90 25.89 -24.72
CA PRO A 17 -15.91 25.68 -23.28
C PRO A 17 -14.82 24.69 -22.82
N ASP A 18 -14.48 23.71 -23.65
CA ASP A 18 -13.48 22.67 -23.35
C ASP A 18 -12.14 23.25 -22.83
N THR A 19 -11.68 24.36 -23.42
CA THR A 19 -10.41 25.02 -23.04
C THR A 19 -10.44 25.52 -21.59
N TYR A 20 -11.54 26.16 -21.20
CA TYR A 20 -11.71 26.71 -19.85
C TYR A 20 -11.99 25.64 -18.82
N VAL A 21 -12.69 24.58 -19.22
CA VAL A 21 -12.93 23.41 -18.38
C VAL A 21 -11.61 22.71 -18.03
N PHE A 22 -10.69 22.56 -19.00
CA PHE A 22 -9.35 22.02 -18.73
C PHE A 22 -8.53 22.92 -17.81
N PHE A 23 -8.54 24.24 -18.05
CA PHE A 23 -7.88 25.20 -17.15
C PHE A 23 -8.43 25.12 -15.73
N LEU A 24 -9.76 25.20 -15.57
CA LEU A 24 -10.42 25.18 -14.27
C LEU A 24 -10.13 23.87 -13.53
N PHE A 25 -10.16 22.75 -14.24
CA PHE A 25 -9.83 21.46 -13.64
C PHE A 25 -8.37 21.41 -13.15
N LEU A 26 -7.40 21.77 -14.00
CA LEU A 26 -5.99 21.78 -13.60
C LEU A 26 -5.74 22.77 -12.46
N PHE A 27 -6.43 23.90 -12.47
CA PHE A 27 -6.40 24.90 -11.40
C PHE A 27 -6.91 24.33 -10.08
N LEU A 28 -8.14 23.81 -10.04
CA LEU A 28 -8.75 23.25 -8.83
C LEU A 28 -7.96 22.05 -8.31
N PHE A 29 -7.50 21.17 -9.20
CA PHE A 29 -6.69 20.02 -8.80
C PHE A 29 -5.36 20.46 -8.19
N SER A 30 -4.73 21.49 -8.74
CA SER A 30 -3.42 21.93 -8.27
C SER A 30 -3.47 22.71 -6.95
N ILE A 31 -4.65 23.17 -6.51
CA ILE A 31 -4.86 23.71 -5.15
C ILE A 31 -4.54 22.65 -4.10
N VAL A 32 -4.98 21.41 -4.30
CA VAL A 32 -4.71 20.26 -3.41
C VAL A 32 -3.56 19.39 -3.93
N GLY A 33 -2.81 19.88 -4.91
CA GLY A 33 -1.84 19.09 -5.66
C GLY A 33 -0.69 18.57 -4.79
N VAL A 34 -0.21 19.39 -3.85
CA VAL A 34 0.87 19.01 -2.92
C VAL A 34 0.39 17.91 -1.97
N ASP A 35 -0.77 18.10 -1.34
CA ASP A 35 -1.33 17.12 -0.41
C ASP A 35 -1.65 15.80 -1.12
N PHE A 36 -2.07 15.83 -2.39
CA PHE A 36 -2.32 14.63 -3.19
C PHE A 36 -1.03 13.89 -3.58
N VAL A 37 -0.02 14.60 -4.09
CA VAL A 37 1.23 13.96 -4.57
C VAL A 37 2.06 13.39 -3.42
N PHE A 38 2.00 14.03 -2.25
CA PHE A 38 2.72 13.60 -1.05
C PHE A 38 1.81 12.91 -0.02
N GLN A 39 0.61 12.50 -0.41
CA GLN A 39 -0.33 11.82 0.48
C GLN A 39 0.32 10.56 1.09
N GLY A 40 0.29 10.45 2.42
CA GLY A 40 0.84 9.31 3.15
C GLY A 40 2.38 9.30 3.29
N ASN A 41 3.08 10.30 2.75
CA ASN A 41 4.51 10.48 2.99
C ASN A 41 4.71 11.56 4.07
N ASP A 42 5.41 11.21 5.16
CA ASP A 42 5.93 12.23 6.08
C ASP A 42 6.99 13.04 5.33
N MET A 43 6.71 14.32 5.09
CA MET A 43 7.63 15.23 4.39
C MET A 43 8.78 15.69 5.29
N GLY A 44 8.82 15.21 6.53
CA GLY A 44 9.97 15.48 7.35
C GLY A 44 9.98 16.93 7.83
N LEU A 45 11.19 17.50 7.89
CA LEU A 45 11.40 18.94 8.09
C LEU A 45 11.14 19.76 6.81
N MET A 46 10.83 19.11 5.67
CA MET A 46 10.61 19.84 4.41
C MET A 46 9.24 20.52 4.43
N LYS A 47 9.24 21.82 4.15
CA LYS A 47 8.02 22.61 4.07
C LYS A 47 7.22 22.29 2.79
N LYS A 48 5.89 22.39 2.89
CA LYS A 48 4.95 22.05 1.80
C LYS A 48 5.15 22.91 0.53
N ASN A 49 5.60 24.15 0.69
CA ASN A 49 5.92 25.08 -0.39
C ASN A 49 7.43 25.20 -0.67
N SER A 50 8.23 24.19 -0.28
CA SER A 50 9.65 24.17 -0.63
C SER A 50 9.86 24.07 -2.16
N PRO A 51 10.94 24.65 -2.72
CA PRO A 51 11.19 24.61 -4.17
C PRO A 51 11.22 23.19 -4.75
N LEU A 52 11.73 22.21 -4.00
CA LEU A 52 11.78 20.80 -4.41
C LEU A 52 10.38 20.16 -4.43
N VAL A 53 9.56 20.39 -3.40
CA VAL A 53 8.18 19.87 -3.33
C VAL A 53 7.35 20.49 -4.45
N ILE A 54 7.45 21.81 -4.67
CA ILE A 54 6.76 22.49 -5.77
C ILE A 54 7.17 21.87 -7.11
N ALA A 55 8.46 21.65 -7.34
CA ALA A 55 8.97 21.05 -8.57
C ALA A 55 8.49 19.61 -8.82
N LYS A 56 8.56 18.75 -7.80
CA LYS A 56 8.08 17.37 -7.90
C LYS A 56 6.57 17.33 -8.15
N THR A 57 5.79 18.10 -7.40
CA THR A 57 4.34 18.21 -7.59
C THR A 57 4.00 18.73 -8.98
N MET A 58 4.62 19.82 -9.42
CA MET A 58 4.34 20.42 -10.73
C MET A 58 4.72 19.49 -11.89
N GLY A 59 5.86 18.78 -11.78
CA GLY A 59 6.29 17.75 -12.73
C GLY A 59 5.33 16.56 -12.77
N ALA A 60 4.90 16.06 -11.60
CA ALA A 60 3.98 14.92 -11.47
C ALA A 60 2.60 15.24 -12.07
N ILE A 61 2.02 16.39 -11.73
CA ILE A 61 0.73 16.84 -12.28
C ILE A 61 0.84 17.04 -13.80
N THR A 62 1.96 17.62 -14.27
CA THR A 62 2.21 17.80 -15.71
C THR A 62 2.25 16.45 -16.43
N GLY A 63 2.93 15.45 -15.86
CA GLY A 63 3.00 14.10 -16.42
C GLY A 63 1.66 13.38 -16.42
N LEU A 64 0.95 13.39 -15.28
CA LEU A 64 -0.35 12.76 -15.09
C LEU A 64 -1.38 13.28 -16.10
N PHE A 65 -1.42 14.60 -16.32
CA PHE A 65 -2.36 15.23 -17.24
C PHE A 65 -1.79 15.53 -18.63
N MET A 66 -0.63 14.99 -18.98
CA MET A 66 -0.05 15.08 -20.34
C MET A 66 -1.01 14.57 -21.42
N ILE A 67 -1.93 13.69 -21.02
CA ILE A 67 -3.07 13.24 -21.80
C ILE A 67 -3.91 14.40 -22.37
N LEU A 68 -4.13 15.48 -21.61
CA LEU A 68 -4.87 16.67 -22.06
C LEU A 68 -4.12 17.41 -23.16
N ALA A 69 -2.78 17.42 -23.10
CA ALA A 69 -1.96 17.98 -24.16
C ALA A 69 -2.18 17.26 -25.50
N SER A 70 -2.33 15.94 -25.47
CA SER A 70 -2.63 15.15 -26.66
C SER A 70 -4.00 15.52 -27.29
N MET A 71 -5.00 15.83 -26.47
CA MET A 71 -6.35 16.25 -26.92
C MET A 71 -6.36 17.66 -27.52
N ILE A 72 -5.56 18.58 -26.99
CA ILE A 72 -5.47 19.96 -27.51
C ILE A 72 -4.67 19.96 -28.82
N MET A 73 -3.47 19.36 -28.79
CA MET A 73 -2.51 19.42 -29.90
C MET A 73 -2.94 18.52 -31.07
N GLY A 74 -3.40 17.29 -30.82
CA GLY A 74 -3.82 16.36 -31.86
C GLY A 74 -5.02 16.87 -32.67
N VAL A 75 -6.04 17.39 -31.99
CA VAL A 75 -7.28 17.87 -32.64
C VAL A 75 -7.01 19.07 -33.56
N SER A 76 -6.03 19.92 -33.24
CA SER A 76 -5.75 21.14 -34.03
C SER A 76 -5.45 20.85 -35.51
N VAL A 77 -4.79 19.72 -35.80
CA VAL A 77 -4.45 19.27 -37.17
C VAL A 77 -5.48 18.30 -37.70
N LEU A 78 -6.00 17.40 -36.85
CA LEU A 78 -6.98 16.40 -37.26
C LEU A 78 -8.32 17.00 -37.69
N ARG A 79 -8.68 18.15 -37.11
CA ARG A 79 -9.94 18.85 -37.38
C ARG A 79 -10.20 19.04 -38.87
N ASP A 80 -9.19 19.42 -39.63
CA ASP A 80 -9.36 19.73 -41.05
C ASP A 80 -9.76 18.48 -41.84
N PHE A 81 -9.21 17.32 -41.46
CA PHE A 81 -9.56 16.01 -42.04
C PHE A 81 -10.90 15.46 -41.52
N GLU A 82 -11.22 15.65 -40.24
CA GLU A 82 -12.49 15.17 -39.65
C GLU A 82 -13.72 15.88 -40.23
N TYR A 83 -13.58 17.17 -40.53
CA TYR A 83 -14.64 17.96 -41.15
C TYR A 83 -14.62 17.92 -42.68
N ASN A 84 -13.70 17.17 -43.30
CA ASN A 84 -13.55 17.06 -44.76
C ASN A 84 -13.31 18.42 -45.45
N ILE A 85 -12.60 19.35 -44.80
CA ILE A 85 -12.29 20.69 -45.35
C ILE A 85 -10.84 20.80 -45.86
N GLU A 86 -10.06 19.73 -45.73
CA GLU A 86 -8.66 19.69 -46.13
C GLU A 86 -8.47 19.94 -47.63
N SER A 87 -9.40 19.49 -48.48
CA SER A 87 -9.35 19.72 -49.93
C SER A 87 -9.50 21.20 -50.30
N LEU A 88 -10.34 21.93 -49.56
CA LEU A 88 -10.52 23.37 -49.69
C LEU A 88 -9.30 24.14 -49.17
N LEU A 89 -8.74 23.73 -48.04
CA LEU A 89 -7.57 24.39 -47.47
C LEU A 89 -6.30 24.13 -48.30
N PHE A 90 -6.10 22.91 -48.78
CA PHE A 90 -4.87 22.50 -49.48
C PHE A 90 -4.80 23.01 -50.93
N SER A 91 -5.92 23.50 -51.48
CA SER A 91 -5.98 24.14 -52.80
C SER A 91 -5.71 25.65 -52.76
N THR A 92 -5.62 26.25 -51.58
CA THR A 92 -5.21 27.66 -51.41
C THR A 92 -3.70 27.83 -51.64
N PRO A 93 -3.19 29.06 -51.90
CA PRO A 93 -1.74 29.33 -52.04
C PRO A 93 -0.94 29.18 -50.72
N MET A 94 -1.44 28.41 -49.75
CA MET A 94 -0.80 28.18 -48.46
C MET A 94 0.47 27.35 -48.58
N ARG A 95 1.57 27.92 -48.09
CA ARG A 95 2.82 27.20 -47.93
C ARG A 95 2.71 26.23 -46.76
N LYS A 96 3.31 25.05 -46.92
CA LYS A 96 3.41 24.01 -45.89
C LYS A 96 3.94 24.51 -44.55
N LYS A 97 4.97 25.35 -44.60
CA LYS A 97 5.59 25.98 -43.41
C LYS A 97 4.57 26.84 -42.66
N ASP A 98 3.83 27.67 -43.39
CA ASP A 98 2.86 28.59 -42.79
C ASP A 98 1.71 27.85 -42.11
N TYR A 99 1.24 26.77 -42.74
CA TYR A 99 0.18 25.91 -42.20
C TYR A 99 0.60 25.22 -40.90
N LEU A 100 1.71 24.47 -40.92
CA LEU A 100 2.13 23.68 -39.76
C LEU A 100 2.56 24.56 -38.57
N ILE A 101 3.35 25.61 -38.81
CA ILE A 101 3.81 26.50 -37.73
C ILE A 101 2.63 27.28 -37.14
N GLY A 102 1.73 27.80 -37.97
CA GLY A 102 0.56 28.54 -37.50
C GLY A 102 -0.35 27.70 -36.61
N ARG A 103 -0.62 26.44 -37.00
CA ARG A 103 -1.43 25.51 -36.20
C ARG A 103 -0.72 25.07 -34.92
N PHE A 104 0.56 24.73 -35.01
CA PHE A 104 1.34 24.32 -33.85
C PHE A 104 1.41 25.41 -32.79
N LEU A 105 1.82 26.63 -33.17
CA LEU A 105 1.91 27.76 -32.23
C LEU A 105 0.55 28.11 -31.64
N GLY A 106 -0.52 28.10 -32.45
CA GLY A 106 -1.86 28.43 -31.97
C GLY A 106 -2.37 27.42 -30.94
N ALA A 107 -2.19 26.13 -31.21
CA ALA A 107 -2.54 25.07 -30.27
C ALA A 107 -1.63 25.05 -29.03
N PHE A 108 -0.34 25.33 -29.19
CA PHE A 108 0.62 25.38 -28.09
C PHE A 108 0.34 26.54 -27.13
N THR A 109 -0.03 27.73 -27.62
CA THR A 109 -0.46 28.84 -26.76
C THR A 109 -1.69 28.47 -25.93
N VAL A 110 -2.67 27.80 -26.54
CA VAL A 110 -3.85 27.29 -25.83
C VAL A 110 -3.49 26.23 -24.80
N LEU A 111 -2.51 25.37 -25.10
CA LEU A 111 -2.00 24.37 -24.17
C LEU A 111 -1.32 25.00 -22.96
N VAL A 112 -0.43 25.97 -23.19
CA VAL A 112 0.26 26.72 -22.12
C VAL A 112 -0.76 27.46 -21.26
N PHE A 113 -1.81 28.04 -21.86
CA PHE A 113 -2.91 28.64 -21.11
C PHE A 113 -3.65 27.60 -20.25
N ALA A 114 -3.97 26.43 -20.77
CA ALA A 114 -4.65 25.41 -19.96
C ALA A 114 -3.78 24.96 -18.77
N PHE A 115 -2.48 24.72 -19.00
CA PHE A 115 -1.55 24.26 -17.96
C PHE A 115 -1.06 25.37 -17.02
N SER A 116 -1.27 26.66 -17.33
CA SER A 116 -1.06 27.72 -16.35
C SER A 116 -2.02 27.61 -15.16
N GLY A 117 -3.11 26.83 -15.30
CA GLY A 117 -3.94 26.39 -14.17
C GLY A 117 -3.11 25.72 -13.08
N ILE A 118 -2.07 24.93 -13.42
CA ILE A 118 -1.18 24.32 -12.42
C ILE A 118 -0.43 25.40 -11.63
N LEU A 119 0.14 26.37 -12.33
CA LEU A 119 0.87 27.49 -11.71
C LEU A 119 -0.01 28.27 -10.72
N PHE A 120 -1.16 28.73 -11.18
CA PHE A 120 -2.06 29.53 -10.34
C PHE A 120 -2.75 28.71 -9.25
N GLY A 121 -3.06 27.44 -9.52
CA GLY A 121 -3.67 26.54 -8.56
C GLY A 121 -2.74 26.27 -7.38
N MET A 122 -1.45 25.97 -7.65
CA MET A 122 -0.47 25.76 -6.59
C MET A 122 -0.19 27.04 -5.78
N MET A 123 -0.10 28.21 -6.45
CA MET A 123 0.03 29.49 -5.74
C MET A 123 -1.15 29.76 -4.81
N LEU A 124 -2.38 29.46 -5.23
CA LEU A 124 -3.57 29.64 -4.40
C LEU A 124 -3.68 28.57 -3.31
N GLY A 125 -3.22 27.35 -3.58
CA GLY A 125 -3.19 26.22 -2.64
C GLY A 125 -2.47 26.56 -1.34
N GLU A 126 -1.36 27.30 -1.42
CA GLU A 126 -0.60 27.73 -0.24
C GLU A 126 -1.42 28.58 0.75
N PHE A 127 -2.46 29.29 0.27
CA PHE A 127 -3.32 30.14 1.10
C PHE A 127 -4.56 29.42 1.63
N MET A 128 -4.67 28.11 1.44
CA MET A 128 -5.83 27.35 1.88
C MET A 128 -5.85 27.17 3.41
N PRO A 129 -7.04 27.21 4.05
CA PRO A 129 -7.17 27.30 5.51
C PRO A 129 -6.77 26.02 6.26
N TRP A 130 -6.54 24.91 5.57
CA TRP A 130 -6.11 23.64 6.16
C TRP A 130 -4.57 23.50 6.24
N HIS A 131 -3.82 24.54 5.88
CA HIS A 131 -2.36 24.56 6.06
C HIS A 131 -1.98 25.34 7.32
N SER A 132 -1.26 24.69 8.23
CA SER A 132 -0.69 25.33 9.41
C SER A 132 0.42 26.31 8.99
N PRO A 133 0.51 27.52 9.58
CA PRO A 133 1.57 28.48 9.26
C PRO A 133 2.99 27.95 9.50
N GLU A 134 3.13 26.93 10.35
CA GLU A 134 4.40 26.28 10.65
C GLU A 134 4.86 25.34 9.52
N ASP A 135 3.96 24.89 8.64
CA ASP A 135 4.26 23.91 7.56
C ASP A 135 4.67 24.55 6.24
N VAL A 136 4.58 25.87 6.15
CA VAL A 136 4.85 26.65 4.94
C VAL A 136 5.90 27.73 5.21
N LEU A 137 6.78 27.94 4.23
CA LEU A 137 7.68 29.09 4.16
C LEU A 137 6.90 30.36 3.79
N ALA A 138 7.56 31.51 3.86
CA ALA A 138 7.00 32.75 3.32
C ALA A 138 6.76 32.63 1.81
N PHE A 139 5.56 33.02 1.37
CA PHE A 139 5.16 32.94 -0.03
C PHE A 139 6.15 33.65 -0.96
N ASN A 140 6.60 32.93 -1.99
CA ASN A 140 7.46 33.47 -3.03
C ASN A 140 6.98 33.05 -4.41
N ALA A 141 6.24 33.92 -5.07
CA ALA A 141 5.72 33.70 -6.43
C ALA A 141 6.81 33.35 -7.45
N MET A 142 8.04 33.84 -7.26
CA MET A 142 9.13 33.60 -8.20
C MET A 142 9.58 32.13 -8.21
N VAL A 143 9.45 31.41 -7.10
CA VAL A 143 9.76 29.98 -7.02
C VAL A 143 8.83 29.21 -7.97
N TYR A 144 7.53 29.45 -7.87
CA TYR A 144 6.51 28.83 -8.73
C TYR A 144 6.71 29.18 -10.22
N ILE A 145 6.96 30.45 -10.54
CA ILE A 145 7.16 30.89 -11.93
C ILE A 145 8.43 30.23 -12.52
N LYS A 146 9.55 30.25 -11.78
CA LYS A 146 10.80 29.59 -12.23
C LYS A 146 10.57 28.11 -12.47
N THR A 147 9.92 27.42 -11.54
CA THR A 147 9.61 26.00 -11.66
C THR A 147 8.74 25.70 -12.87
N PHE A 148 7.70 26.50 -13.13
CA PHE A 148 6.86 26.35 -14.31
C PHE A 148 7.65 26.50 -15.62
N VAL A 149 8.54 27.49 -15.67
CA VAL A 149 9.38 27.74 -16.85
C VAL A 149 10.45 26.65 -17.02
N TYR A 150 11.04 26.15 -15.94
CA TYR A 150 12.11 25.16 -16.00
C TYR A 150 11.60 23.75 -16.21
N ILE A 151 10.48 23.36 -15.60
CA ILE A 151 9.98 21.99 -15.59
C ILE A 151 8.80 21.84 -16.55
N THR A 152 7.71 22.57 -16.31
CA THR A 152 6.45 22.36 -17.05
C THR A 152 6.56 22.77 -18.52
N LEU A 153 7.09 23.95 -18.82
CA LEU A 153 7.09 24.48 -20.18
C LEU A 153 7.91 23.64 -21.19
N PRO A 154 9.15 23.18 -20.88
CA PRO A 154 9.92 22.33 -21.78
C PRO A 154 9.27 20.96 -22.01
N THR A 155 8.73 20.38 -20.94
CA THR A 155 8.00 19.10 -21.00
C THR A 155 6.75 19.20 -21.86
N LEU A 156 6.00 20.30 -21.72
CA LEU A 156 4.85 20.61 -22.59
C LEU A 156 5.27 20.82 -24.04
N PHE A 157 6.39 21.49 -24.29
CA PHE A 157 6.87 21.70 -25.66
C PHE A 157 7.18 20.37 -26.36
N PHE A 158 7.90 19.47 -25.69
CA PHE A 158 8.18 18.15 -26.22
C PHE A 158 6.89 17.34 -26.47
N GLY A 159 6.02 17.24 -25.46
CA GLY A 159 4.74 16.54 -25.60
C GLY A 159 3.88 17.13 -26.72
N ALA A 160 3.82 18.46 -26.81
CA ALA A 160 3.07 19.15 -27.85
C ALA A 160 3.61 18.85 -29.26
N ALA A 161 4.93 18.88 -29.45
CA ALA A 161 5.58 18.53 -30.70
C ALA A 161 5.26 17.09 -31.12
N LEU A 162 5.43 16.14 -30.19
CA LEU A 162 5.18 14.72 -30.42
C LEU A 162 3.72 14.45 -30.82
N PHE A 163 2.76 14.97 -30.05
CA PHE A 163 1.33 14.75 -30.29
C PHE A 163 0.84 15.43 -31.56
N PHE A 164 1.28 16.66 -31.83
CA PHE A 164 0.94 17.39 -33.04
C PHE A 164 1.42 16.67 -34.30
N VAL A 165 2.70 16.25 -34.33
CA VAL A 165 3.29 15.55 -35.47
C VAL A 165 2.62 14.20 -35.68
N THR A 166 2.37 13.46 -34.60
CA THR A 166 1.67 12.18 -34.68
C THR A 166 0.27 12.35 -35.27
N GLY A 167 -0.49 13.35 -34.82
CA GLY A 167 -1.82 13.65 -35.37
C GLY A 167 -1.77 14.03 -36.85
N ALA A 168 -0.80 14.85 -37.23
CA ALA A 168 -0.60 15.28 -38.62
C ALA A 168 -0.30 14.12 -39.57
N LEU A 169 0.46 13.11 -39.13
CA LEU A 169 0.90 11.99 -39.96
C LEU A 169 -0.09 10.81 -39.92
N SER A 170 -0.60 10.46 -38.74
CA SER A 170 -1.47 9.28 -38.57
C SER A 170 -2.87 9.53 -39.14
N ARG A 171 -3.35 10.77 -39.04
CA ARG A 171 -4.74 11.17 -39.25
C ARG A 171 -5.72 10.38 -38.37
N ASN A 172 -5.26 9.92 -37.20
CA ASN A 172 -6.06 9.14 -36.26
C ASN A 172 -5.80 9.60 -34.81
N LEU A 173 -6.86 10.12 -34.20
CA LEU A 173 -6.88 10.63 -32.83
C LEU A 173 -6.45 9.58 -31.79
N VAL A 174 -6.84 8.30 -31.97
CA VAL A 174 -6.49 7.21 -31.05
C VAL A 174 -4.99 6.97 -31.02
N VAL A 175 -4.31 7.11 -32.17
CA VAL A 175 -2.84 6.97 -32.27
C VAL A 175 -2.13 8.09 -31.52
N VAL A 176 -2.69 9.30 -31.52
CA VAL A 176 -2.14 10.43 -30.76
C VAL A 176 -2.22 10.15 -29.26
N TYR A 177 -3.33 9.59 -28.77
CA TYR A 177 -3.49 9.25 -27.36
C TYR A 177 -2.54 8.15 -26.91
N THR A 178 -2.28 7.17 -27.78
CA THR A 178 -1.30 6.11 -27.48
C THR A 178 0.10 6.69 -27.23
N GLN A 179 0.47 7.83 -27.83
CA GLN A 179 1.77 8.43 -27.57
C GLN A 179 1.94 8.94 -26.14
N GLY A 180 0.86 9.44 -25.51
CA GLY A 180 0.92 9.83 -24.10
C GLY A 180 1.22 8.63 -23.20
N ILE A 181 0.66 7.47 -23.55
CA ILE A 181 0.93 6.19 -22.88
C ILE A 181 2.38 5.77 -23.11
N PHE A 182 2.88 5.83 -24.35
CA PHE A 182 4.28 5.53 -24.63
C PHE A 182 5.24 6.44 -23.86
N LEU A 183 4.92 7.73 -23.72
CA LEU A 183 5.73 8.65 -22.92
C LEU A 183 5.73 8.26 -21.43
N PHE A 184 4.57 7.90 -20.88
CA PHE A 184 4.46 7.38 -19.53
C PHE A 184 5.25 6.06 -19.36
N VAL A 185 5.21 5.18 -20.36
CA VAL A 185 5.98 3.94 -20.38
C VAL A 185 7.48 4.21 -20.38
N ILE A 186 7.95 5.15 -21.21
CA ILE A 186 9.36 5.57 -21.21
C ILE A 186 9.77 6.08 -19.83
N PHE A 187 8.94 6.89 -19.18
CA PHE A 187 9.17 7.32 -17.81
C PHE A 187 9.26 6.16 -16.82
N MET A 188 8.36 5.17 -16.90
CA MET A 188 8.45 3.99 -16.04
C MET A 188 9.73 3.20 -16.28
N LEU A 189 10.17 3.09 -17.54
CA LEU A 189 11.41 2.41 -17.91
C LEU A 189 12.67 3.14 -17.43
N THR A 190 12.63 4.46 -17.20
CA THR A 190 13.80 5.16 -16.67
C THR A 190 14.11 4.77 -15.24
N LYS A 191 13.11 4.32 -14.47
CA LYS A 191 13.32 3.81 -13.10
C LYS A 191 14.19 2.54 -13.08
N ALA A 192 14.17 1.74 -14.14
CA ALA A 192 14.99 0.54 -14.27
C ALA A 192 16.46 0.83 -14.65
N ILE A 193 16.80 2.08 -14.97
CA ILE A 193 18.18 2.48 -15.31
C ILE A 193 18.97 2.61 -14.01
N THR A 194 19.99 1.77 -13.85
CA THR A 194 20.87 1.75 -12.66
C THR A 194 21.80 2.96 -12.59
N ASN A 195 22.19 3.53 -13.73
CA ASN A 195 23.02 4.73 -13.76
C ASN A 195 22.17 5.98 -13.53
N GLU A 196 22.31 6.58 -12.34
CA GLU A 196 21.51 7.73 -11.90
C GLU A 196 21.60 8.96 -12.83
N PHE A 197 22.75 9.19 -13.46
CA PHE A 197 22.94 10.32 -14.38
C PHE A 197 22.09 10.15 -15.64
N TRP A 198 22.13 8.96 -16.25
CA TRP A 198 21.31 8.65 -17.42
C TRP A 198 19.82 8.57 -17.06
N GLN A 199 19.48 8.04 -15.89
CA GLN A 199 18.13 8.06 -15.35
C GLN A 199 17.60 9.49 -15.22
N ALA A 200 18.41 10.42 -14.70
CA ALA A 200 18.05 11.82 -14.55
C ALA A 200 17.90 12.56 -15.90
N ILE A 201 18.71 12.24 -16.91
CA ILE A 201 18.60 12.85 -18.25
C ILE A 201 17.38 12.32 -19.02
N LEU A 202 17.13 11.02 -18.95
CA LEU A 202 16.07 10.37 -19.70
C LEU A 202 14.69 10.52 -19.05
N ASP A 203 14.58 11.18 -17.91
CA ASP A 203 13.30 11.44 -17.26
C ASP A 203 12.52 12.59 -17.94
N PRO A 204 11.37 12.31 -18.58
CA PRO A 204 10.57 13.35 -19.25
C PRO A 204 9.86 14.33 -18.30
N PHE A 205 9.66 13.97 -17.02
CA PHE A 205 8.86 14.75 -16.07
C PHE A 205 9.69 15.43 -14.97
N SER A 206 11.01 15.21 -14.98
CA SER A 206 11.98 15.82 -14.04
C SER A 206 11.81 15.41 -12.57
N LEU A 207 11.17 14.29 -12.30
CA LEU A 207 10.98 13.72 -10.97
C LEU A 207 12.27 13.08 -10.43
N THR A 208 12.90 12.16 -11.19
CA THR A 208 14.20 11.58 -10.84
C THR A 208 15.31 12.60 -11.06
N THR A 209 15.18 13.48 -12.05
CA THR A 209 16.12 14.59 -12.26
C THR A 209 16.20 15.49 -11.04
N SER A 210 15.06 15.89 -10.47
CA SER A 210 15.05 16.77 -9.30
C SER A 210 15.64 16.08 -8.07
N THR A 211 15.39 14.78 -7.90
CA THR A 211 16.01 13.98 -6.82
C THR A 211 17.53 13.87 -6.98
N PHE A 212 18.03 13.62 -8.19
CA PHE A 212 19.46 13.53 -8.46
C PHE A 212 20.17 14.87 -8.17
N VAL A 213 19.58 15.97 -8.64
CA VAL A 213 20.14 17.32 -8.49
C VAL A 213 20.21 17.75 -7.03
N THR A 214 19.29 17.30 -6.18
CA THR A 214 19.27 17.63 -4.75
C THR A 214 19.82 16.52 -3.85
N LYS A 215 20.45 15.48 -4.43
CA LYS A 215 20.96 14.32 -3.67
C LYS A 215 21.99 14.71 -2.61
N SER A 216 22.82 15.70 -2.88
CA SER A 216 23.84 16.20 -1.93
C SER A 216 23.33 17.29 -0.98
N PHE A 217 22.07 17.69 -1.07
CA PHE A 217 21.53 18.77 -0.25
C PHE A 217 21.16 18.21 1.13
N SER A 218 21.49 18.95 2.19
CA SER A 218 20.92 18.70 3.51
C SER A 218 19.40 18.94 3.53
N VAL A 219 18.69 18.46 4.55
CA VAL A 219 17.23 18.62 4.65
C VAL A 219 16.80 20.10 4.64
N VAL A 220 17.56 20.97 5.32
CA VAL A 220 17.31 22.42 5.33
C VAL A 220 17.50 23.02 3.93
N GLN A 221 18.55 22.60 3.20
CA GLN A 221 18.80 23.05 1.83
C GLN A 221 17.72 22.53 0.87
N LYS A 222 17.31 21.27 0.97
CA LYS A 222 16.18 20.71 0.19
C LYS A 222 14.89 21.52 0.40
N SER A 223 14.71 22.09 1.60
CA SER A 223 13.54 22.89 1.91
C SER A 223 13.63 24.36 1.47
N THR A 224 14.81 24.98 1.47
CA THR A 224 14.96 26.45 1.31
C THR A 224 15.65 26.86 0.01
N ASP A 225 16.59 26.05 -0.49
CA ASP A 225 17.38 26.41 -1.66
C ASP A 225 16.59 26.20 -2.96
N ALA A 226 16.79 27.13 -3.90
CA ALA A 226 16.21 27.00 -5.25
C ALA A 226 16.89 25.87 -6.02
N LEU A 227 16.12 25.18 -6.88
CA LEU A 227 16.66 24.14 -7.74
C LEU A 227 17.70 24.72 -8.71
N PRO A 228 18.94 24.20 -8.73
CA PRO A 228 19.96 24.66 -9.65
C PRO A 228 19.58 24.22 -11.08
N PHE A 229 19.47 25.21 -11.98
CA PHE A 229 19.14 24.95 -13.38
C PHE A 229 20.32 24.42 -14.20
N MET A 230 21.55 24.78 -13.80
CA MET A 230 22.77 24.32 -14.48
C MET A 230 23.07 22.84 -14.19
N GLY A 231 23.90 22.23 -15.05
CA GLY A 231 24.27 20.82 -14.92
C GLY A 231 23.20 19.87 -15.47
N VAL A 232 22.85 18.84 -14.69
CA VAL A 232 21.96 17.76 -15.15
C VAL A 232 20.55 18.24 -15.50
N MET A 233 20.02 19.23 -14.77
CA MET A 233 18.72 19.82 -15.09
C MET A 233 18.72 20.44 -16.49
N LEU A 234 19.75 21.22 -16.84
CA LEU A 234 19.93 21.79 -18.19
C LEU A 234 20.08 20.69 -19.25
N TYR A 235 20.90 19.66 -19.01
CA TYR A 235 21.08 18.56 -19.96
C TYR A 235 19.78 17.81 -20.24
N ASN A 236 19.00 17.53 -19.20
CA ASN A 236 17.67 16.95 -19.34
C ASN A 236 16.77 17.83 -20.23
N LYS A 237 16.69 19.15 -19.96
CA LYS A 237 15.82 20.05 -20.74
C LYS A 237 16.28 20.21 -22.18
N LEU A 238 17.58 20.34 -22.43
CA LEU A 238 18.15 20.40 -23.78
C LEU A 238 17.88 19.13 -24.57
N PHE A 239 17.99 17.95 -23.93
CA PHE A 239 17.70 16.67 -24.56
C PHE A 239 16.25 16.59 -25.05
N TRP A 240 15.28 16.87 -24.18
CA TRP A 240 13.85 16.79 -24.52
C TRP A 240 13.39 17.88 -25.50
N ILE A 241 13.90 19.11 -25.38
CA ILE A 241 13.63 20.17 -26.36
C ILE A 241 14.20 19.79 -27.73
N SER A 242 15.42 19.25 -27.79
CA SER A 242 16.05 18.82 -29.04
C SER A 242 15.24 17.71 -29.71
N LEU A 243 14.76 16.73 -28.93
CA LEU A 243 13.83 15.70 -29.40
C LEU A 243 12.53 16.29 -29.95
N GLY A 244 11.95 17.30 -29.29
CA GLY A 244 10.77 18.00 -29.77
C GLY A 244 11.00 18.72 -31.10
N ILE A 245 12.14 19.40 -31.25
CA ILE A 245 12.54 20.06 -32.51
C ILE A 245 12.74 19.01 -33.61
N MET A 246 13.42 17.91 -33.31
CA MET A 246 13.62 16.81 -34.25
C MET A 246 12.28 16.21 -34.72
N ALA A 247 11.32 16.03 -33.80
CA ALA A 247 9.98 15.58 -34.13
C ALA A 247 9.26 16.55 -35.08
N LEU A 248 9.32 17.87 -34.81
CA LEU A 248 8.74 18.89 -35.69
C LEU A 248 9.40 18.91 -37.08
N VAL A 249 10.74 18.79 -37.15
CA VAL A 249 11.47 18.72 -38.42
C VAL A 249 11.08 17.46 -39.20
N PHE A 250 10.98 16.32 -38.53
CA PHE A 250 10.52 15.07 -39.12
C PHE A 250 9.08 15.19 -39.66
N GLY A 251 8.17 15.75 -38.85
CA GLY A 251 6.80 16.05 -39.24
C GLY A 251 6.74 16.99 -40.44
N TYR A 252 7.55 18.06 -40.45
CA TYR A 252 7.68 18.98 -41.57
C TYR A 252 8.20 18.29 -42.83
N LYS A 253 9.16 17.37 -42.75
CA LYS A 253 9.64 16.64 -43.93
C LYS A 253 8.59 15.67 -44.47
N ARG A 254 7.91 14.93 -43.58
CA ARG A 254 7.02 13.82 -43.97
C ARG A 254 5.59 14.24 -44.30
N PHE A 255 5.11 15.35 -43.75
CA PHE A 255 3.77 15.87 -44.05
C PHE A 255 3.64 16.20 -45.54
N ASN A 256 2.48 15.98 -46.15
CA ASN A 256 2.22 16.43 -47.51
C ASN A 256 0.74 16.82 -47.64
N PHE A 257 0.44 17.77 -48.53
CA PHE A 257 -0.92 18.23 -48.82
C PHE A 257 -1.73 17.23 -49.68
N ASN A 258 -1.40 15.95 -49.60
CA ASN A 258 -2.12 14.90 -50.32
C ASN A 258 -3.45 14.62 -49.62
N VAL A 259 -4.54 14.92 -50.31
CA VAL A 259 -5.91 14.65 -49.85
C VAL A 259 -6.18 13.14 -49.83
N VAL A 260 -5.66 12.40 -50.81
CA VAL A 260 -5.78 10.93 -50.91
C VAL A 260 -4.54 10.27 -50.31
N LYS A 261 -4.72 9.36 -49.34
CA LYS A 261 -3.65 8.41 -48.95
C LYS A 261 -3.34 7.57 -50.19
N GLU A 262 -2.22 7.83 -50.86
CA GLU A 262 -1.66 6.89 -51.83
C GLU A 262 -1.32 5.59 -51.08
N LYS A 263 -2.31 4.69 -50.93
CA LYS A 263 -1.98 3.27 -50.95
C LYS A 263 -1.36 3.08 -52.33
N ARG A 264 -0.05 2.89 -52.37
CA ARG A 264 0.65 2.29 -53.51
C ARG A 264 0.03 0.90 -53.70
N SER A 265 -1.14 0.87 -54.31
CA SER A 265 -1.78 -0.35 -54.76
C SER A 265 -0.91 -0.83 -55.91
N LYS A 266 -0.07 -1.83 -55.62
CA LYS A 266 0.68 -2.56 -56.64
C LYS A 266 -0.23 -3.43 -57.53
N ASN A 267 -1.51 -3.10 -57.62
CA ASN A 267 -2.45 -3.61 -58.59
C ASN A 267 -3.49 -2.52 -58.89
N LYS A 268 -3.33 -1.88 -60.03
CA LYS A 268 -4.45 -1.41 -60.84
C LYS A 268 -4.04 -1.51 -62.30
N LYS A 269 -4.32 -2.67 -62.91
CA LYS A 269 -4.86 -2.64 -64.27
C LYS A 269 -6.05 -1.71 -64.21
N ALA A 270 -5.97 -0.60 -64.94
CA ALA A 270 -7.10 0.26 -65.19
C ALA A 270 -8.13 -0.56 -65.97
N GLN A 271 -9.08 -1.16 -65.24
CA GLN A 271 -10.34 -1.56 -65.85
C GLN A 271 -11.20 -0.31 -65.85
N THR A 272 -11.24 0.33 -67.02
CA THR A 272 -12.23 1.33 -67.38
C THR A 272 -13.59 0.64 -67.23
N LEU A 273 -14.27 0.86 -66.11
CA LEU A 273 -15.68 0.55 -65.98
C LEU A 273 -16.43 1.60 -66.79
N THR A 274 -16.57 1.36 -68.09
CA THR A 274 -17.72 1.84 -68.85
C THR A 274 -18.94 1.18 -68.24
N ALA A 275 -19.58 1.89 -67.32
CA ALA A 275 -20.91 1.54 -66.84
C ALA A 275 -21.87 1.69 -68.02
N ILE A 276 -22.08 0.59 -68.74
CA ILE A 276 -23.29 0.42 -69.54
C ILE A 276 -24.40 0.28 -68.51
N ILE A 277 -25.21 1.33 -68.34
CA ILE A 277 -26.44 1.25 -67.57
C ILE A 277 -27.43 0.46 -68.44
N THR A 278 -27.35 -0.86 -68.42
CA THR A 278 -28.49 -1.70 -68.75
C THR A 278 -29.40 -1.68 -67.53
N LYS A 279 -30.54 -0.97 -67.64
CA LYS A 279 -31.67 -1.14 -66.73
C LYS A 279 -32.27 -2.53 -66.97
N GLU A 280 -31.62 -3.57 -66.46
CA GLU A 280 -32.31 -4.83 -66.21
C GLU A 280 -33.06 -4.68 -64.88
N ILE A 281 -34.38 -4.58 -64.99
CA ILE A 281 -35.28 -4.67 -63.84
C ILE A 281 -35.27 -6.15 -63.42
N HIS A 282 -34.31 -6.53 -62.57
CA HIS A 282 -34.43 -7.78 -61.86
C HIS A 282 -35.60 -7.65 -60.88
N ASN A 283 -36.66 -8.43 -61.10
CA ASN A 283 -37.66 -8.72 -60.07
C ASN A 283 -36.95 -9.51 -58.96
N VAL A 284 -36.28 -8.79 -58.06
CA VAL A 284 -35.73 -9.36 -56.84
C VAL A 284 -36.93 -9.74 -55.98
N GLN A 285 -37.23 -11.04 -55.92
CA GLN A 285 -38.14 -11.56 -54.91
C GLN A 285 -37.57 -11.19 -53.54
N ILE A 286 -38.23 -10.25 -52.86
CA ILE A 286 -37.88 -9.89 -51.49
C ILE A 286 -38.19 -11.14 -50.64
N PRO A 287 -37.18 -11.78 -50.02
CA PRO A 287 -37.43 -12.96 -49.21
C PRO A 287 -38.39 -12.61 -48.08
N THR A 288 -39.39 -13.45 -47.86
CA THR A 288 -40.31 -13.33 -46.72
C THR A 288 -39.57 -13.71 -45.44
N VAL A 289 -39.02 -12.71 -44.75
CA VAL A 289 -38.25 -12.92 -43.51
C VAL A 289 -39.20 -12.88 -42.30
N ASN A 290 -39.30 -13.97 -41.56
CA ASN A 290 -39.99 -14.00 -40.26
C ASN A 290 -39.19 -13.22 -39.21
N LYS A 291 -39.74 -12.07 -38.77
CA LYS A 291 -39.09 -11.20 -37.78
C LYS A 291 -39.43 -11.66 -36.37
N HIS A 292 -38.47 -12.24 -35.66
CA HIS A 292 -38.63 -12.63 -34.25
C HIS A 292 -38.17 -11.50 -33.30
N TYR A 293 -39.08 -10.96 -32.49
CA TYR A 293 -38.81 -9.87 -31.53
C TYR A 293 -38.70 -10.33 -30.05
N GLY A 294 -38.55 -11.64 -29.84
CA GLY A 294 -38.48 -12.25 -28.51
C GLY A 294 -37.17 -12.00 -27.75
N ILE A 295 -37.05 -12.60 -26.56
CA ILE A 295 -35.84 -12.53 -25.73
C ILE A 295 -34.62 -13.13 -26.43
N ALA A 296 -34.81 -14.22 -27.17
CA ALA A 296 -33.74 -14.86 -27.94
C ALA A 296 -33.08 -13.92 -28.95
N SER A 297 -33.87 -13.09 -29.65
CA SER A 297 -33.31 -12.13 -30.62
C SER A 297 -32.60 -10.97 -29.94
N LYS A 298 -33.02 -10.54 -28.75
CA LYS A 298 -32.27 -9.56 -27.93
C LYS A 298 -30.93 -10.13 -27.46
N TRP A 299 -30.87 -11.40 -27.09
CA TRP A 299 -29.63 -12.08 -26.72
C TRP A 299 -28.66 -12.17 -27.89
N GLN A 300 -29.17 -12.52 -29.07
CA GLN A 300 -28.37 -12.54 -30.30
C GLN A 300 -27.88 -11.14 -30.67
N GLN A 301 -28.73 -10.10 -30.57
CA GLN A 301 -28.32 -8.70 -30.75
C GLN A 301 -27.21 -8.30 -29.79
N LEU A 302 -27.35 -8.63 -28.49
CA LEU A 302 -26.34 -8.33 -27.48
C LEU A 302 -25.01 -9.01 -27.83
N LYS A 303 -25.01 -10.31 -28.14
CA LYS A 303 -23.81 -11.05 -28.55
C LYS A 303 -23.13 -10.40 -29.76
N GLN A 304 -23.90 -10.02 -30.77
CA GLN A 304 -23.36 -9.39 -31.98
C GLN A 304 -22.78 -8.00 -31.69
N PHE A 305 -23.45 -7.18 -30.88
CA PHE A 305 -22.90 -5.89 -30.46
C PHE A 305 -21.63 -6.05 -29.65
N THR A 306 -21.63 -6.93 -28.65
CA THR A 306 -20.46 -7.23 -27.84
C THR A 306 -19.29 -7.67 -28.69
N TRP A 307 -19.49 -8.63 -29.60
CA TRP A 307 -18.45 -9.10 -30.50
C TRP A 307 -17.96 -8.01 -31.46
N PHE A 308 -18.87 -7.20 -32.01
CA PHE A 308 -18.52 -6.09 -32.89
C PHE A 308 -17.65 -5.05 -32.17
N TYR A 309 -18.04 -4.60 -30.98
CA TYR A 309 -17.29 -3.59 -30.24
C TYR A 309 -15.96 -4.12 -29.72
N PHE A 310 -15.94 -5.37 -29.23
CA PHE A 310 -14.71 -6.08 -28.85
C PHE A 310 -13.74 -6.16 -30.03
N THR A 311 -14.15 -6.76 -31.14
CA THR A 311 -13.29 -6.93 -32.33
C THR A 311 -12.83 -5.59 -32.90
N SER A 312 -13.63 -4.55 -32.75
CA SER A 312 -13.28 -3.22 -33.21
C SER A 312 -12.19 -2.54 -32.37
N ILE A 313 -12.03 -2.86 -31.09
CA ILE A 313 -10.88 -2.43 -30.28
C ILE A 313 -9.71 -3.37 -30.48
N PHE A 314 -9.96 -4.68 -30.45
CA PHE A 314 -8.94 -5.72 -30.58
C PHE A 314 -8.11 -5.59 -31.86
N LYS A 315 -8.72 -5.13 -32.96
CA LYS A 315 -8.03 -4.88 -34.24
C LYS A 315 -7.24 -3.56 -34.30
N GLN A 316 -7.30 -2.72 -33.27
CA GLN A 316 -6.58 -1.44 -33.27
C GLN A 316 -5.12 -1.64 -32.86
N ALA A 317 -4.20 -1.07 -33.64
CA ALA A 317 -2.77 -1.09 -33.32
C ALA A 317 -2.48 -0.42 -31.97
N SER A 318 -3.23 0.63 -31.62
CA SER A 318 -3.13 1.33 -30.33
C SER A 318 -3.37 0.41 -29.13
N PHE A 319 -4.32 -0.53 -29.22
CA PHE A 319 -4.57 -1.49 -28.13
C PHE A 319 -3.36 -2.43 -27.95
N TRP A 320 -2.84 -3.01 -29.03
CA TRP A 320 -1.65 -3.87 -28.96
C TRP A 320 -0.40 -3.12 -28.50
N GLY A 321 -0.26 -1.84 -28.85
CA GLY A 321 0.80 -1.00 -28.32
C GLY A 321 0.76 -0.88 -26.79
N ILE A 322 -0.43 -0.76 -26.21
CA ILE A 322 -0.62 -0.74 -24.74
C ILE A 322 -0.30 -2.10 -24.14
N VAL A 323 -0.81 -3.20 -24.72
CA VAL A 323 -0.54 -4.56 -24.25
C VAL A 323 0.96 -4.84 -24.23
N ILE A 324 1.65 -4.60 -25.35
CA ILE A 324 3.10 -4.81 -25.46
C ILE A 324 3.87 -3.94 -24.47
N SER A 325 3.46 -2.68 -24.30
CA SER A 325 4.10 -1.79 -23.32
C SER A 325 3.95 -2.30 -21.89
N GLY A 326 2.76 -2.78 -21.52
CA GLY A 326 2.52 -3.41 -20.23
C GLY A 326 3.40 -4.64 -20.03
N MET A 327 3.47 -5.52 -21.02
CA MET A 327 4.33 -6.71 -20.99
C MET A 327 5.82 -6.36 -20.82
N ILE A 328 6.32 -5.36 -21.56
CA ILE A 328 7.72 -4.93 -21.50
C ILE A 328 8.05 -4.35 -20.13
N ILE A 329 7.21 -3.46 -19.60
CA ILE A 329 7.42 -2.86 -18.27
C ILE A 329 7.48 -3.95 -17.22
N ILE A 330 6.57 -4.91 -17.28
CA ILE A 330 6.54 -6.00 -16.30
C ILE A 330 7.82 -6.80 -16.36
N LEU A 331 8.28 -7.20 -17.55
CA LEU A 331 9.50 -7.99 -17.68
C LEU A 331 10.77 -7.25 -17.23
N ILE A 332 10.75 -5.91 -17.22
CA ILE A 332 11.88 -5.07 -16.83
C ILE A 332 11.83 -4.67 -15.36
N ASN A 333 10.64 -4.32 -14.84
CA ASN A 333 10.45 -3.85 -13.46
C ASN A 333 10.33 -4.99 -12.45
N SER A 334 9.96 -6.21 -12.85
CA SER A 334 9.82 -7.35 -11.94
C SER A 334 11.15 -7.88 -11.38
N VAL A 335 12.23 -7.11 -11.50
CA VAL A 335 13.54 -7.41 -10.87
C VAL A 335 13.51 -7.13 -9.35
N ASN A 336 12.54 -6.38 -8.81
CA ASN A 336 12.42 -6.11 -7.36
C ASN A 336 11.22 -6.83 -6.71
N LEU A 337 11.23 -8.16 -6.67
CA LEU A 337 10.09 -8.94 -6.15
C LEU A 337 10.04 -9.00 -4.62
N GLY A 338 9.67 -7.87 -4.02
CA GLY A 338 9.58 -7.77 -2.57
C GLY A 338 10.94 -8.01 -1.93
N THR A 339 11.90 -7.14 -2.26
CA THR A 339 13.23 -7.14 -1.64
C THR A 339 13.09 -6.95 -0.13
N VAL A 340 13.36 -8.00 0.65
CA VAL A 340 13.40 -7.89 2.11
C VAL A 340 14.86 -7.80 2.51
N TYR A 341 15.26 -6.68 3.09
CA TYR A 341 16.66 -6.42 3.49
C TYR A 341 17.68 -6.50 2.32
N GLY A 342 17.28 -6.10 1.11
CA GLY A 342 18.19 -6.09 -0.05
C GLY A 342 18.35 -7.44 -0.73
N VAL A 343 17.53 -8.44 -0.37
CA VAL A 343 17.48 -9.76 -1.03
C VAL A 343 16.10 -9.98 -1.62
N ASP A 344 16.05 -10.41 -2.88
CA ASP A 344 14.80 -10.73 -3.57
C ASP A 344 14.14 -12.00 -3.03
N SER A 345 12.81 -12.04 -3.07
CA SER A 345 12.07 -13.27 -2.82
C SER A 345 12.04 -14.16 -4.06
N TYR A 346 11.86 -15.48 -3.87
CA TYR A 346 11.49 -16.36 -4.98
C TYR A 346 10.22 -15.79 -5.65
N PRO A 347 10.09 -15.91 -6.99
CA PRO A 347 8.96 -15.37 -7.73
C PRO A 347 7.70 -16.25 -7.55
N ALA A 348 7.29 -16.46 -6.28
CA ALA A 348 6.06 -17.15 -5.93
C ALA A 348 4.87 -16.46 -6.62
N THR A 349 3.87 -17.25 -7.00
CA THR A 349 2.82 -16.77 -7.91
C THR A 349 2.06 -15.57 -7.32
N TYR A 350 1.85 -15.53 -6.00
CA TYR A 350 1.17 -14.40 -5.37
C TYR A 350 1.98 -13.09 -5.42
N PHE A 351 3.31 -13.13 -5.26
CA PHE A 351 4.17 -11.95 -5.40
C PHE A 351 4.13 -11.41 -6.82
N ILE A 352 4.22 -12.32 -7.81
CA ILE A 352 4.09 -11.93 -9.21
C ILE A 352 2.72 -11.30 -9.47
N VAL A 353 1.64 -11.91 -9.01
CA VAL A 353 0.30 -11.36 -9.19
C VAL A 353 0.16 -9.96 -8.56
N GLU A 354 0.70 -9.75 -7.37
CA GLU A 354 0.65 -8.46 -6.68
C GLU A 354 1.44 -7.38 -7.43
N GLU A 355 2.68 -7.67 -7.81
CA GLU A 355 3.53 -6.78 -8.62
C GLU A 355 2.88 -6.46 -9.96
N LEU A 356 2.33 -7.48 -10.65
CA LEU A 356 1.61 -7.29 -11.91
C LEU A 356 0.39 -6.40 -11.72
N LYS A 357 -0.38 -6.57 -10.64
CA LYS A 357 -1.56 -5.74 -10.37
C LYS A 357 -1.17 -4.27 -10.15
N GLU A 358 -0.17 -4.02 -9.31
CA GLU A 358 0.28 -2.66 -9.00
C GLU A 358 0.81 -1.94 -10.26
N THR A 359 1.73 -2.56 -10.97
CA THR A 359 2.36 -1.96 -12.18
C THR A 359 1.40 -1.82 -13.35
N SER A 360 0.45 -2.74 -13.52
CA SER A 360 -0.47 -2.74 -14.67
C SER A 360 -1.72 -1.87 -14.48
N MET A 361 -2.02 -1.43 -13.26
CA MET A 361 -3.24 -0.69 -12.93
C MET A 361 -3.42 0.56 -13.78
N TYR A 362 -2.34 1.28 -14.07
CA TYR A 362 -2.35 2.47 -14.91
C TYR A 362 -2.86 2.16 -16.33
N PHE A 363 -2.46 1.04 -16.93
CA PHE A 363 -2.93 0.65 -18.26
C PHE A 363 -4.42 0.35 -18.26
N PHE A 364 -4.93 -0.31 -17.24
CA PHE A 364 -6.36 -0.58 -17.13
C PHE A 364 -7.19 0.70 -16.98
N ILE A 365 -6.76 1.65 -16.15
CA ILE A 365 -7.44 2.96 -15.99
C ILE A 365 -7.42 3.73 -17.31
N ILE A 366 -6.28 3.75 -18.00
CA ILE A 366 -6.13 4.39 -19.32
C ILE A 366 -7.10 3.76 -20.34
N LEU A 367 -7.14 2.43 -20.44
CA LEU A 367 -8.08 1.72 -21.32
C LEU A 367 -9.53 2.08 -20.98
N LEU A 368 -9.87 2.09 -19.69
CA LEU A 368 -11.20 2.40 -19.20
C LEU A 368 -11.64 3.80 -19.60
N VAL A 369 -10.84 4.81 -19.28
CA VAL A 369 -11.18 6.21 -19.51
C VAL A 369 -11.27 6.52 -21.02
N PHE A 370 -10.33 6.01 -21.82
CA PHE A 370 -10.30 6.30 -23.25
C PHE A 370 -11.30 5.50 -24.06
N TYR A 371 -11.28 4.17 -23.94
CA TYR A 371 -12.11 3.32 -24.80
C TYR A 371 -13.58 3.40 -24.42
N SER A 372 -13.94 3.76 -23.18
CA SER A 372 -15.34 4.07 -22.85
C SER A 372 -15.86 5.26 -23.68
N GLY A 373 -15.10 6.37 -23.74
CA GLY A 373 -15.40 7.54 -24.55
C GLY A 373 -15.42 7.23 -26.05
N GLU A 374 -14.40 6.55 -26.57
CA GLU A 374 -14.35 6.16 -28.00
C GLU A 374 -15.51 5.26 -28.39
N LEU A 375 -15.87 4.28 -27.56
CA LEU A 375 -16.97 3.37 -27.85
C LEU A 375 -18.31 4.10 -27.87
N VAL A 376 -18.59 4.98 -26.90
CA VAL A 376 -19.86 5.73 -26.87
C VAL A 376 -19.99 6.61 -28.11
N TRP A 377 -18.91 7.28 -28.53
CA TRP A 377 -18.92 8.23 -29.65
C TRP A 377 -18.71 7.63 -31.03
N LYS A 378 -18.36 6.34 -31.10
CA LYS A 378 -17.93 5.64 -32.32
C LYS A 378 -18.80 5.90 -33.54
N GLU A 379 -20.12 5.73 -33.42
CA GLU A 379 -21.03 5.87 -34.56
C GLU A 379 -21.16 7.32 -35.03
N ARG A 380 -21.13 8.29 -34.10
CA ARG A 380 -21.19 9.73 -34.42
C ARG A 380 -19.94 10.19 -35.14
N SER A 381 -18.77 9.70 -34.73
CA SER A 381 -17.49 10.04 -35.35
C SER A 381 -17.40 9.61 -36.83
N VAL A 382 -18.16 8.59 -37.23
CA VAL A 382 -18.23 8.13 -38.64
C VAL A 382 -19.54 8.52 -39.33
N LYS A 383 -20.39 9.35 -38.70
CA LYS A 383 -21.68 9.84 -39.23
C LYS A 383 -22.69 8.73 -39.57
N LEU A 384 -22.65 7.61 -38.86
CA LEU A 384 -23.60 6.50 -39.01
C LEU A 384 -24.68 6.49 -37.92
N ASP A 385 -24.60 7.38 -36.93
CA ASP A 385 -25.51 7.46 -35.79
C ASP A 385 -26.98 7.60 -36.21
N LEU A 386 -27.31 8.45 -37.19
CA LEU A 386 -28.69 8.62 -37.67
C LEU A 386 -29.28 7.34 -38.29
N ILE A 387 -28.46 6.55 -39.00
CA ILE A 387 -28.89 5.27 -39.58
C ILE A 387 -29.22 4.28 -38.47
N TYR A 388 -28.32 4.16 -37.49
CA TYR A 388 -28.53 3.27 -36.35
C TYR A 388 -29.74 3.69 -35.52
N ASP A 389 -29.94 4.99 -35.30
CA ASP A 389 -31.02 5.51 -34.46
C ASP A 389 -32.42 5.30 -35.06
N ALA A 390 -32.49 5.28 -36.40
CA ALA A 390 -33.71 4.98 -37.17
C ALA A 390 -34.12 3.49 -37.13
N THR A 391 -33.22 2.59 -36.71
CA THR A 391 -33.53 1.15 -36.61
C THR A 391 -34.29 0.80 -35.32
N PRO A 392 -35.04 -0.32 -35.27
CA PRO A 392 -35.72 -0.78 -34.06
C PRO A 392 -34.77 -1.39 -33.00
N MET A 393 -33.46 -1.12 -33.09
CA MET A 393 -32.47 -1.64 -32.16
C MET A 393 -32.67 -1.08 -30.74
N SER A 394 -32.47 -1.95 -29.75
CA SER A 394 -32.54 -1.56 -28.34
C SER A 394 -31.33 -0.71 -27.94
N SER A 395 -31.58 0.50 -27.43
CA SER A 395 -30.53 1.36 -26.87
C SER A 395 -29.78 0.70 -25.72
N PHE A 396 -30.51 -0.07 -24.89
CA PHE A 396 -29.92 -0.80 -23.77
C PHE A 396 -28.99 -1.92 -24.24
N CYS A 397 -29.42 -2.78 -25.18
CA CYS A 397 -28.55 -3.84 -25.72
C CYS A 397 -27.31 -3.27 -26.43
N LYS A 398 -27.44 -2.11 -27.11
CA LYS A 398 -26.30 -1.41 -27.72
C LYS A 398 -25.30 -0.95 -26.66
N LEU A 399 -25.76 -0.28 -25.60
CA LEU A 399 -24.89 0.23 -24.54
C LEU A 399 -24.26 -0.90 -23.72
N LEU A 400 -25.04 -1.91 -23.35
CA LEU A 400 -24.56 -3.13 -22.69
C LEU A 400 -23.58 -3.91 -23.56
N GLY A 401 -23.79 -3.95 -24.89
CA GLY A 401 -22.86 -4.53 -25.84
C GLY A 401 -21.50 -3.83 -25.83
N LYS A 402 -21.48 -2.48 -25.79
CA LYS A 402 -20.24 -1.70 -25.66
C LYS A 402 -19.55 -1.95 -24.31
N TYR A 403 -20.32 -1.99 -23.22
CA TYR A 403 -19.82 -2.30 -21.87
C TYR A 403 -19.15 -3.68 -21.82
N LEU A 404 -19.84 -4.73 -22.27
CA LEU A 404 -19.28 -6.09 -22.28
C LEU A 404 -18.08 -6.20 -23.23
N GLY A 405 -18.13 -5.50 -24.37
CA GLY A 405 -17.03 -5.44 -25.33
C GLY A 405 -15.74 -4.88 -24.71
N LEU A 406 -15.84 -3.83 -23.89
CA LEU A 406 -14.70 -3.27 -23.18
C LEU A 406 -14.21 -4.19 -22.04
N ASN A 407 -15.11 -4.84 -21.31
CA ASN A 407 -14.71 -5.81 -20.30
C ASN A 407 -13.92 -6.98 -20.90
N PHE A 408 -14.31 -7.49 -22.08
CA PHE A 408 -13.52 -8.50 -22.78
C PHE A 408 -12.14 -8.00 -23.23
N ILE A 409 -11.98 -6.71 -23.49
CA ILE A 409 -10.66 -6.12 -23.77
C ILE A 409 -9.76 -6.16 -22.52
N TYR A 410 -10.30 -5.88 -21.33
CA TYR A 410 -9.54 -6.06 -20.09
C TYR A 410 -9.11 -7.51 -19.90
N VAL A 411 -9.99 -8.47 -20.19
CA VAL A 411 -9.68 -9.90 -20.11
C VAL A 411 -8.50 -10.29 -21.01
N VAL A 412 -8.43 -9.75 -22.24
CA VAL A 412 -7.29 -9.98 -23.14
C VAL A 412 -5.99 -9.45 -22.53
N LEU A 413 -6.02 -8.23 -21.97
CA LEU A 413 -4.85 -7.68 -21.30
C LEU A 413 -4.45 -8.53 -20.08
N MET A 414 -5.40 -8.91 -19.23
CA MET A 414 -5.15 -9.78 -18.07
C MET A 414 -4.47 -11.09 -18.46
N PHE A 415 -4.93 -11.76 -19.52
CA PHE A 415 -4.24 -12.96 -20.02
C PHE A 415 -2.82 -12.68 -20.52
N ALA A 416 -2.59 -11.56 -21.19
CA ALA A 416 -1.24 -11.17 -21.61
C ALA A 416 -0.31 -10.90 -20.41
N LEU A 417 -0.82 -10.32 -19.33
CA LEU A 417 -0.08 -10.08 -18.09
C LEU A 417 0.22 -11.40 -17.36
N ILE A 418 -0.76 -12.32 -17.28
CA ILE A 418 -0.56 -13.67 -16.73
C ILE A 418 0.53 -14.41 -17.51
N ILE A 419 0.48 -14.38 -18.84
CA ILE A 419 1.53 -14.99 -19.69
C ILE A 419 2.89 -14.35 -19.40
N SER A 420 2.94 -13.02 -19.24
CA SER A 420 4.20 -12.32 -18.92
C SER A 420 4.74 -12.73 -17.55
N GLY A 421 3.88 -12.89 -16.55
CA GLY A 421 4.25 -13.41 -15.23
C GLY A 421 4.81 -14.83 -15.30
N ILE A 422 4.17 -15.73 -16.07
CA ILE A 422 4.65 -17.10 -16.27
C ILE A 422 6.01 -17.10 -16.99
N ILE A 423 6.17 -16.28 -18.03
CA ILE A 423 7.45 -16.13 -18.74
C ILE A 423 8.52 -15.65 -17.76
N PHE A 424 8.21 -14.64 -16.94
CA PHE A 424 9.14 -14.13 -15.94
C PHE A 424 9.53 -15.22 -14.92
N GLN A 425 8.57 -15.95 -14.36
CA GLN A 425 8.85 -17.09 -13.46
C GLN A 425 9.76 -18.13 -14.15
N THR A 426 9.46 -18.46 -15.41
CA THR A 426 10.24 -19.42 -16.21
C THR A 426 11.70 -18.95 -16.41
N VAL A 427 11.90 -17.67 -16.75
CA VAL A 427 13.24 -17.09 -16.98
C VAL A 427 14.06 -17.06 -15.70
N ASN A 428 13.42 -16.89 -14.54
CA ASN A 428 14.06 -16.94 -13.22
C ASN A 428 14.17 -18.36 -12.65
N GLY A 429 13.91 -19.41 -13.44
CA GLY A 429 14.06 -20.81 -13.02
C GLY A 429 12.99 -21.31 -12.05
N TYR A 430 11.86 -20.59 -11.91
CA TYR A 430 10.76 -20.97 -11.04
C TYR A 430 9.60 -21.58 -11.85
N TYR A 431 9.34 -22.87 -11.64
CA TYR A 431 8.38 -23.65 -12.45
C TYR A 431 7.08 -24.02 -11.72
N LYS A 432 6.84 -23.48 -10.51
CA LYS A 432 5.62 -23.77 -9.73
C LYS A 432 4.53 -22.74 -10.06
N TYR A 433 3.80 -22.97 -11.15
CA TYR A 433 2.75 -22.07 -11.61
C TYR A 433 1.41 -22.34 -10.91
N GLU A 434 0.94 -21.38 -10.12
CA GLU A 434 -0.35 -21.49 -9.45
C GLU A 434 -1.43 -20.73 -10.22
N PHE A 435 -1.97 -21.38 -11.26
CA PHE A 435 -2.98 -20.76 -12.12
C PHE A 435 -4.22 -20.27 -11.35
N GLY A 436 -4.58 -20.93 -10.25
CA GLY A 436 -5.67 -20.49 -9.38
C GLY A 436 -5.43 -19.09 -8.80
N VAL A 437 -4.20 -18.81 -8.35
CA VAL A 437 -3.78 -17.51 -7.78
C VAL A 437 -3.75 -16.42 -8.84
N TYR A 438 -3.24 -16.73 -10.04
CA TYR A 438 -3.33 -15.83 -11.20
C TYR A 438 -4.77 -15.46 -11.53
N LEU A 439 -5.64 -16.46 -11.67
CA LEU A 439 -7.04 -16.23 -12.02
C LEU A 439 -7.77 -15.46 -10.92
N SER A 440 -7.52 -15.77 -9.64
CA SER A 440 -8.16 -15.04 -8.55
C SER A 440 -7.68 -13.59 -8.48
N GLY A 441 -6.38 -13.33 -8.61
CA GLY A 441 -5.84 -11.97 -8.55
C GLY A 441 -6.37 -11.04 -9.65
N PHE A 442 -6.52 -11.54 -10.88
CA PHE A 442 -7.01 -10.70 -11.98
C PHE A 442 -8.54 -10.68 -12.12
N PHE A 443 -9.21 -11.83 -11.97
CA PHE A 443 -10.63 -11.95 -12.27
C PHE A 443 -11.54 -11.76 -11.05
N ILE A 444 -11.05 -11.95 -9.83
CA ILE A 444 -11.82 -11.70 -8.59
C ILE A 444 -11.51 -10.32 -8.04
N ASP A 445 -10.26 -9.86 -8.11
CA ASP A 445 -9.90 -8.54 -7.58
C ASP A 445 -10.01 -7.43 -8.65
N ILE A 446 -9.15 -7.45 -9.68
CA ILE A 446 -9.07 -6.34 -10.65
C ILE A 446 -10.30 -6.22 -11.56
N LEU A 447 -10.82 -7.34 -12.11
CA LEU A 447 -11.91 -7.27 -13.09
C LEU A 447 -13.20 -6.66 -12.52
N PRO A 448 -13.68 -7.03 -11.32
CA PRO A 448 -14.79 -6.34 -10.66
C PRO A 448 -14.59 -4.85 -10.52
N PHE A 449 -13.40 -4.41 -10.07
CA PHE A 449 -13.08 -2.99 -9.99
C PHE A 449 -13.26 -2.31 -11.36
N LEU A 450 -12.64 -2.84 -12.42
CA LEU A 450 -12.71 -2.23 -13.75
C LEU A 450 -14.13 -2.23 -14.32
N ALA A 451 -14.86 -3.32 -14.12
CA ALA A 451 -16.24 -3.46 -14.54
C ALA A 451 -17.15 -2.43 -13.87
N LEU A 452 -16.96 -2.16 -12.57
CA LEU A 452 -17.74 -1.15 -11.84
C LEU A 452 -17.47 0.26 -12.34
N TYR A 453 -16.22 0.67 -12.43
CA TYR A 453 -15.87 2.01 -12.93
C TYR A 453 -16.22 2.18 -14.41
N THR A 454 -16.27 1.09 -15.18
CA THR A 454 -16.77 1.13 -16.55
C THR A 454 -18.26 1.49 -16.60
N PHE A 455 -19.11 1.05 -15.65
CA PHE A 455 -20.50 1.51 -15.61
C PHE A 455 -20.60 3.03 -15.47
N VAL A 456 -19.84 3.61 -14.54
CA VAL A 456 -19.81 5.05 -14.31
C VAL A 456 -19.31 5.78 -15.56
N ALA A 457 -18.23 5.29 -16.17
CA ALA A 457 -17.68 5.89 -17.38
C ALA A 457 -18.71 5.92 -18.53
N PHE A 458 -19.40 4.81 -18.79
CA PHE A 458 -20.44 4.75 -19.80
C PHE A 458 -21.66 5.61 -19.47
N PHE A 459 -22.04 5.70 -18.20
CA PHE A 459 -23.13 6.57 -17.75
C PHE A 459 -22.78 8.05 -17.99
N ILE A 460 -21.63 8.52 -17.50
CA ILE A 460 -21.16 9.90 -17.69
C ILE A 460 -21.05 10.25 -19.18
N GLN A 461 -20.45 9.36 -19.98
CA GLN A 461 -20.32 9.56 -21.43
C GLN A 461 -21.66 9.58 -22.18
N SER A 462 -22.69 8.92 -21.64
CA SER A 462 -24.03 8.91 -22.25
C SER A 462 -24.82 10.18 -21.90
N VAL A 463 -24.65 10.70 -20.69
CA VAL A 463 -25.29 11.93 -20.21
C VAL A 463 -24.68 13.16 -20.89
N VAL A 464 -23.34 13.23 -20.93
CA VAL A 464 -22.57 14.38 -21.39
C VAL A 464 -22.41 14.33 -22.92
N ASN A 465 -22.94 15.33 -23.63
CA ASN A 465 -22.82 15.42 -25.10
C ASN A 465 -21.48 16.04 -25.56
N HIS A 466 -20.40 15.81 -24.82
CA HIS A 466 -19.05 16.22 -25.16
C HIS A 466 -18.05 15.13 -24.74
N LYS A 467 -17.38 14.50 -25.72
CA LYS A 467 -16.45 13.38 -25.50
C LYS A 467 -15.37 13.69 -24.46
N PHE A 468 -14.74 14.86 -24.59
CA PHE A 468 -13.62 15.28 -23.73
C PHE A 468 -14.05 15.66 -22.33
N VAL A 469 -15.15 16.40 -22.21
CA VAL A 469 -15.75 16.72 -20.90
C VAL A 469 -16.20 15.44 -20.20
N GLY A 470 -16.75 14.48 -20.94
CA GLY A 470 -17.09 13.16 -20.41
C GLY A 470 -15.86 12.42 -19.85
N ILE A 471 -14.74 12.41 -20.58
CA ILE A 471 -13.47 11.82 -20.12
C ILE A 471 -13.02 12.49 -18.81
N LEU A 472 -13.04 13.82 -18.78
CA LEU A 472 -12.62 14.59 -17.62
C LEU A 472 -13.51 14.31 -16.40
N LEU A 473 -14.83 14.25 -16.57
CA LEU A 473 -15.76 13.98 -15.48
C LEU A 473 -15.60 12.56 -14.91
N VAL A 474 -15.18 11.58 -15.73
CA VAL A 474 -14.81 10.26 -15.21
C VAL A 474 -13.60 10.38 -14.29
N ILE A 475 -12.55 11.11 -14.70
CA ILE A 475 -11.36 11.32 -13.87
C ILE A 475 -11.73 12.06 -12.57
N VAL A 476 -12.55 13.10 -12.65
CA VAL A 476 -13.07 13.83 -11.47
C VAL A 476 -13.85 12.88 -10.55
N PHE A 477 -14.64 11.96 -11.08
CA PHE A 477 -15.35 10.97 -10.26
C PHE A 477 -14.38 10.07 -9.48
N PHE A 478 -13.32 9.56 -10.11
CA PHE A 478 -12.28 8.80 -9.40
C PHE A 478 -11.70 9.62 -8.23
N MET A 479 -11.37 10.88 -8.48
CA MET A 479 -10.82 11.78 -7.46
C MET A 479 -11.80 12.06 -6.32
N LEU A 480 -13.05 12.35 -6.63
CA LEU A 480 -14.08 12.59 -5.61
C LEU A 480 -14.33 11.34 -4.77
N ASN A 481 -14.34 10.16 -5.39
CA ASN A 481 -14.51 8.90 -4.65
C ASN A 481 -13.34 8.64 -3.70
N SER A 482 -12.10 8.92 -4.10
CA SER A 482 -10.94 8.86 -3.22
C SER A 482 -10.96 9.94 -2.13
N ALA A 483 -11.48 11.14 -2.41
CA ALA A 483 -11.56 12.22 -1.44
C ALA A 483 -12.58 11.95 -0.33
N LEU A 484 -13.65 11.19 -0.59
CA LEU A 484 -14.67 10.84 0.42
C LEU A 484 -14.06 10.12 1.63
N ASP A 485 -13.08 9.25 1.39
CA ASP A 485 -12.35 8.52 2.43
C ASP A 485 -11.56 9.49 3.33
N VAL A 486 -10.94 10.52 2.74
CA VAL A 486 -10.23 11.57 3.50
C VAL A 486 -11.18 12.40 4.36
N PHE A 487 -12.43 12.59 3.93
CA PHE A 487 -13.46 13.30 4.70
C PHE A 487 -14.16 12.41 5.75
N GLY A 488 -13.74 11.16 5.95
CA GLY A 488 -14.31 10.24 6.94
C GLY A 488 -15.59 9.52 6.49
N PHE A 489 -15.91 9.54 5.19
CA PHE A 489 -17.01 8.77 4.59
C PHE A 489 -16.55 7.40 4.07
N ASN A 490 -16.08 6.56 4.99
CA ASN A 490 -15.27 5.37 4.67
C ASN A 490 -16.10 4.08 4.58
N HIS A 491 -17.43 4.18 4.73
CA HIS A 491 -18.30 2.99 4.75
C HIS A 491 -18.43 2.37 3.35
N ASP A 492 -18.34 1.04 3.27
CA ASP A 492 -18.44 0.27 2.01
C ASP A 492 -19.72 0.48 1.19
N LEU A 493 -20.80 0.97 1.80
CA LEU A 493 -22.08 1.27 1.15
C LEU A 493 -22.12 2.68 0.55
N TYR A 494 -21.23 3.59 0.96
CA TYR A 494 -21.13 4.95 0.42
C TYR A 494 -19.98 5.08 -0.57
N LEU A 495 -18.83 4.48 -0.26
CA LEU A 495 -17.65 4.53 -1.11
C LEU A 495 -17.88 3.66 -2.35
N PHE A 496 -17.89 4.26 -3.53
CA PHE A 496 -18.25 3.54 -4.76
C PHE A 496 -17.28 2.40 -5.02
N GLY A 497 -17.84 1.20 -5.14
CA GLY A 497 -17.10 -0.05 -5.28
C GLY A 497 -16.73 -0.71 -3.95
N GLY A 498 -16.79 -0.01 -2.81
CA GLY A 498 -16.38 -0.50 -1.50
C GLY A 498 -14.89 -0.86 -1.43
N SER A 499 -14.47 -1.39 -0.28
CA SER A 499 -13.08 -1.75 0.02
C SER A 499 -12.44 -2.71 -1.00
N ALA A 500 -11.12 -2.65 -1.09
CA ALA A 500 -10.32 -3.57 -1.88
C ALA A 500 -10.25 -4.96 -1.21
N LEU A 501 -9.93 -6.00 -1.97
CA LEU A 501 -9.72 -7.33 -1.41
C LEU A 501 -8.37 -7.36 -0.67
N SER A 502 -8.36 -7.88 0.57
CA SER A 502 -7.13 -8.03 1.37
C SER A 502 -6.08 -8.91 0.68
N ALA A 503 -4.83 -8.78 1.12
CA ALA A 503 -3.70 -9.54 0.59
C ALA A 503 -3.95 -11.06 0.59
N TYR A 504 -3.49 -11.75 -0.44
CA TYR A 504 -3.56 -13.21 -0.55
C TYR A 504 -2.41 -13.87 0.21
N SER A 505 -2.65 -14.78 1.16
CA SER A 505 -1.59 -15.55 1.84
C SER A 505 -1.50 -16.98 1.28
N ASP A 506 -0.30 -17.54 1.10
CA ASP A 506 -0.15 -18.94 0.68
C ASP A 506 -0.63 -19.92 1.77
N MET A 507 -0.60 -19.50 3.03
CA MET A 507 -1.15 -20.28 4.15
C MET A 507 -2.68 -20.27 4.21
N ASN A 508 -3.32 -19.10 4.04
CA ASN A 508 -4.76 -18.90 4.32
C ASN A 508 -5.62 -18.59 3.07
N GLY A 509 -4.99 -18.38 1.91
CA GLY A 509 -5.61 -17.80 0.72
C GLY A 509 -6.14 -16.39 0.97
N TYR A 510 -7.25 -16.05 0.30
CA TYR A 510 -8.07 -14.88 0.66
C TYR A 510 -8.90 -15.09 1.94
N GLY A 511 -8.96 -16.33 2.44
CA GLY A 511 -9.65 -16.69 3.66
C GLY A 511 -11.05 -16.08 3.80
N HIS A 512 -11.29 -15.44 4.94
CA HIS A 512 -12.57 -14.85 5.31
C HIS A 512 -12.84 -13.50 4.64
N PHE A 513 -11.85 -12.88 3.98
CA PHE A 513 -12.01 -11.59 3.30
C PHE A 513 -12.81 -11.70 2.00
N LEU A 514 -12.84 -12.88 1.37
CA LEU A 514 -13.46 -13.06 0.06
C LEU A 514 -14.99 -12.90 0.07
N GLN A 515 -15.67 -13.48 1.07
CA GLN A 515 -17.13 -13.45 1.15
C GLN A 515 -17.70 -12.01 1.27
N PRO A 516 -17.28 -11.17 2.25
CA PRO A 516 -17.77 -9.81 2.36
C PRO A 516 -17.47 -9.00 1.10
N TYR A 517 -16.26 -9.14 0.56
CA TYR A 517 -15.84 -8.50 -0.69
C TYR A 517 -16.81 -8.81 -1.85
N LEU A 518 -17.13 -10.09 -2.09
CA LEU A 518 -18.04 -10.48 -3.18
C LEU A 518 -19.46 -9.93 -2.99
N MET A 519 -19.96 -9.87 -1.76
CA MET A 519 -21.27 -9.29 -1.45
C MET A 519 -21.30 -7.78 -1.73
N ILE A 520 -20.28 -7.05 -1.29
CA ILE A 520 -20.13 -5.61 -1.52
C ILE A 520 -19.97 -5.31 -3.02
N LYS A 521 -19.14 -6.07 -3.74
CA LYS A 521 -19.04 -5.89 -5.21
C LYS A 521 -20.37 -6.19 -5.89
N SER A 522 -21.09 -7.24 -5.48
CA SER A 522 -22.41 -7.57 -6.04
C SER A 522 -23.43 -6.44 -5.85
N TYR A 523 -23.45 -5.80 -4.68
CA TYR A 523 -24.25 -4.60 -4.41
C TYR A 523 -23.94 -3.47 -5.41
N TRP A 524 -22.65 -3.13 -5.57
CA TRP A 524 -22.23 -2.08 -6.50
C TRP A 524 -22.45 -2.46 -7.96
N PHE A 525 -22.38 -3.74 -8.33
CA PHE A 525 -22.69 -4.22 -9.67
C PHE A 525 -24.16 -4.00 -10.02
N LEU A 526 -25.07 -4.25 -9.08
CA LEU A 526 -26.49 -3.98 -9.25
C LEU A 526 -26.75 -2.48 -9.42
N PHE A 527 -26.08 -1.63 -8.62
CA PHE A 527 -26.12 -0.18 -8.79
C PHE A 527 -25.58 0.27 -10.16
N GLY A 528 -24.44 -0.27 -10.58
CA GLY A 528 -23.85 0.00 -11.89
C GLY A 528 -24.76 -0.40 -13.06
N LEU A 529 -25.50 -1.51 -12.92
CA LEU A 529 -26.50 -1.91 -13.91
C LEU A 529 -27.65 -0.90 -13.99
N LEU A 530 -28.10 -0.33 -12.86
CA LEU A 530 -29.08 0.76 -12.84
C LEU A 530 -28.54 2.01 -13.55
N LEU A 531 -27.27 2.39 -13.30
CA LEU A 531 -26.61 3.49 -14.02
C LEU A 531 -26.58 3.23 -15.53
N LEU A 532 -26.31 2.01 -15.96
CA LEU A 532 -26.31 1.65 -17.38
C LEU A 532 -27.71 1.76 -18.01
N ILE A 533 -28.75 1.31 -17.29
CA ILE A 533 -30.15 1.46 -17.73
C ILE A 533 -30.48 2.95 -17.87
N LEU A 534 -30.18 3.77 -16.86
CA LEU A 534 -30.38 5.22 -16.89
C LEU A 534 -29.62 5.88 -18.05
N GLY A 535 -28.34 5.53 -18.23
CA GLY A 535 -27.51 5.98 -19.33
C GLY A 535 -28.12 5.66 -20.69
N SER A 536 -28.68 4.46 -20.86
CA SER A 536 -29.31 4.02 -22.11
C SER A 536 -30.59 4.82 -22.46
N LEU A 537 -31.28 5.35 -21.46
CA LEU A 537 -32.49 6.16 -21.65
C LEU A 537 -32.16 7.61 -22.05
N VAL A 538 -31.11 8.17 -21.46
CA VAL A 538 -30.68 9.57 -21.62
C VAL A 538 -29.68 9.76 -22.78
N MET A 539 -29.11 8.67 -23.31
CA MET A 539 -28.22 8.70 -24.46
C MET A 539 -28.86 9.44 -25.64
N VAL A 540 -28.03 10.21 -26.37
CA VAL A 540 -28.45 10.90 -27.59
C VAL A 540 -28.90 9.85 -28.61
N ARG A 541 -30.15 9.99 -29.07
CA ARG A 541 -30.75 9.19 -30.12
C ARG A 541 -31.57 10.12 -31.00
N GLY A 542 -31.21 10.23 -32.27
CA GLY A 542 -31.69 11.23 -33.21
C GLY A 542 -30.93 12.56 -33.09
N THR A 543 -31.58 13.66 -33.48
CA THR A 543 -30.95 15.00 -33.58
C THR A 543 -31.00 15.83 -32.29
N GLU A 544 -31.76 15.40 -31.28
CA GLU A 544 -31.95 16.18 -30.05
C GLU A 544 -30.76 16.01 -29.09
N THR A 545 -30.00 17.08 -28.91
CA THR A 545 -28.79 17.10 -28.07
C THR A 545 -29.05 17.65 -26.66
N ASN A 546 -30.15 18.37 -26.44
CA ASN A 546 -30.43 19.01 -25.16
C ASN A 546 -30.75 17.95 -24.07
N LEU A 547 -30.05 18.02 -22.94
CA LEU A 547 -30.20 17.03 -21.86
C LEU A 547 -31.61 16.99 -21.25
N LEU A 548 -32.22 18.15 -20.97
CA LEU A 548 -33.54 18.22 -20.34
C LEU A 548 -34.62 17.60 -21.23
N LYS A 549 -34.54 17.85 -22.54
CA LYS A 549 -35.44 17.25 -23.51
C LYS A 549 -35.23 15.73 -23.61
N ARG A 550 -33.98 15.26 -23.57
CA ARG A 550 -33.66 13.82 -23.53
C ARG A 550 -34.23 13.12 -22.29
N ILE A 551 -34.17 13.78 -21.12
CA ILE A 551 -34.77 13.27 -19.88
C ILE A 551 -36.30 13.22 -20.02
N LYS A 552 -36.96 14.25 -20.55
CA LYS A 552 -38.42 14.19 -20.81
C LYS A 552 -38.79 13.07 -21.80
N ALA A 553 -37.98 12.88 -22.84
CA ALA A 553 -38.16 11.80 -23.81
C ALA A 553 -37.97 10.40 -23.22
N SER A 554 -37.22 10.26 -22.11
CA SER A 554 -36.97 8.97 -21.47
C SER A 554 -38.26 8.25 -21.04
N LYS A 555 -39.31 8.99 -20.64
CA LYS A 555 -40.62 8.44 -20.28
C LYS A 555 -41.22 7.60 -21.42
N TYR A 556 -41.01 8.02 -22.67
CA TYR A 556 -41.50 7.32 -23.85
C TYR A 556 -40.54 6.21 -24.33
N ARG A 557 -39.28 6.24 -23.88
CA ARG A 557 -38.26 5.24 -24.20
C ARG A 557 -38.26 4.06 -23.22
N PHE A 558 -38.94 4.21 -22.07
CA PHE A 558 -38.96 3.19 -21.03
C PHE A 558 -39.98 2.08 -21.32
N SER A 559 -39.53 1.08 -22.08
CA SER A 559 -40.36 -0.07 -22.46
C SER A 559 -40.79 -0.93 -21.25
N LYS A 560 -41.96 -1.61 -21.32
CA LYS A 560 -42.44 -2.52 -20.26
C LYS A 560 -41.40 -3.57 -19.80
N PRO A 561 -40.63 -4.22 -20.71
CA PRO A 561 -39.58 -5.16 -20.28
C PRO A 561 -38.43 -4.48 -19.52
N LEU A 562 -38.05 -3.27 -19.92
CA LEU A 562 -36.99 -2.51 -19.25
C LEU A 562 -37.44 -2.02 -17.87
N PHE A 563 -38.72 -1.66 -17.72
CA PHE A 563 -39.33 -1.37 -16.42
C PHE A 563 -39.27 -2.57 -15.48
N LYS A 564 -39.69 -3.76 -15.94
CA LYS A 564 -39.61 -5.00 -15.15
C LYS A 564 -38.17 -5.32 -14.71
N LEU A 565 -37.21 -5.19 -15.63
CA LEU A 565 -35.79 -5.38 -15.32
C LEU A 565 -35.31 -4.38 -14.26
N THR A 566 -35.65 -3.10 -14.43
CA THR A 566 -35.25 -2.04 -13.48
C THR A 566 -35.84 -2.31 -12.10
N ALA A 567 -37.13 -2.62 -12.01
CA ALA A 567 -37.81 -2.93 -10.75
C ALA A 567 -37.18 -4.15 -10.05
N LEU A 568 -36.86 -5.21 -10.79
CA LEU A 568 -36.20 -6.40 -10.25
C LEU A 568 -34.80 -6.07 -9.74
N VAL A 569 -33.98 -5.37 -10.53
CA VAL A 569 -32.61 -4.99 -10.13
C VAL A 569 -32.62 -4.06 -8.92
N SER A 570 -33.53 -3.07 -8.88
CA SER A 570 -33.72 -2.21 -7.71
C SER A 570 -34.13 -2.99 -6.46
N LEU A 571 -35.02 -3.97 -6.58
CA LEU A 571 -35.43 -4.81 -5.45
C LEU A 571 -34.24 -5.60 -4.90
N VAL A 572 -33.49 -6.28 -5.76
CA VAL A 572 -32.31 -7.06 -5.35
C VAL A 572 -31.23 -6.15 -4.77
N PHE A 573 -31.00 -4.97 -5.36
CA PHE A 573 -30.07 -3.96 -4.85
C PHE A 573 -30.39 -3.56 -3.40
N VAL A 574 -31.65 -3.26 -3.11
CA VAL A 574 -32.10 -2.90 -1.76
C VAL A 574 -31.96 -4.07 -0.79
N LEU A 575 -32.32 -5.30 -1.20
CA LEU A 575 -32.19 -6.48 -0.34
C LEU A 575 -30.73 -6.80 0.00
N VAL A 576 -29.82 -6.75 -0.97
CA VAL A 576 -28.38 -6.97 -0.74
C VAL A 576 -27.81 -5.83 0.10
N GLY A 577 -28.19 -4.57 -0.16
CA GLY A 577 -27.77 -3.44 0.66
C GLY A 577 -28.24 -3.53 2.10
N ALA A 578 -29.50 -3.95 2.33
CA ALA A 578 -30.04 -4.20 3.66
C ALA A 578 -29.32 -5.35 4.39
N PHE A 579 -28.96 -6.41 3.65
CA PHE A 579 -28.17 -7.51 4.21
C PHE A 579 -26.75 -7.08 4.61
N ILE A 580 -26.07 -6.28 3.77
CA ILE A 580 -24.76 -5.71 4.10
C ILE A 580 -24.89 -4.82 5.34
N PHE A 581 -25.81 -3.87 5.34
CA PHE A 581 -26.06 -2.97 6.48
C PHE A 581 -26.39 -3.74 7.77
N TYR A 582 -27.16 -4.83 7.68
CA TYR A 582 -27.43 -5.69 8.82
C TYR A 582 -26.15 -6.33 9.37
N ASN A 583 -25.25 -6.82 8.51
CA ASN A 583 -23.98 -7.39 8.95
C ASN A 583 -23.03 -6.31 9.52
N THR A 584 -22.92 -5.16 8.86
CA THR A 584 -21.90 -4.15 9.18
C THR A 584 -22.30 -3.15 10.26
N ASN A 585 -23.60 -2.91 10.47
CA ASN A 585 -24.11 -1.87 11.39
C ASN A 585 -25.06 -2.40 12.48
N ILE A 586 -25.60 -3.61 12.34
CA ILE A 586 -26.51 -4.21 13.33
C ILE A 586 -25.86 -5.39 14.05
N LEU A 587 -25.28 -6.35 13.31
CA LEU A 587 -24.50 -7.45 13.90
C LEU A 587 -23.13 -6.99 14.41
N ASN A 588 -22.55 -6.00 13.72
CA ASN A 588 -21.30 -5.35 14.09
C ASN A 588 -21.54 -3.83 14.16
N THR A 589 -20.70 -3.10 14.87
CA THR A 589 -20.75 -1.65 15.04
C THR A 589 -19.77 -0.98 14.09
N TYR A 590 -20.29 -0.14 13.21
CA TYR A 590 -19.47 0.75 12.40
C TYR A 590 -18.93 1.93 13.24
N TRP A 591 -17.63 2.17 13.14
CA TRP A 591 -16.94 3.30 13.74
C TRP A 591 -16.52 4.28 12.65
N SER A 592 -17.05 5.51 12.69
CA SER A 592 -16.51 6.60 11.89
C SER A 592 -15.27 7.20 12.57
N ASP A 593 -14.41 7.85 11.79
CA ASP A 593 -13.20 8.51 12.31
C ASP A 593 -13.55 9.52 13.42
N ALA A 594 -14.58 10.35 13.20
CA ALA A 594 -15.07 11.28 14.21
C ALA A 594 -15.53 10.59 15.51
N LYS A 595 -16.17 9.42 15.42
CA LYS A 595 -16.61 8.64 16.59
C LYS A 595 -15.41 8.02 17.30
N ALA A 596 -14.43 7.50 16.55
CA ALA A 596 -13.19 6.96 17.10
C ALA A 596 -12.37 8.04 17.81
N THR A 597 -12.20 9.21 17.21
CA THR A 597 -11.51 10.37 17.81
C THR A 597 -12.23 10.85 19.06
N ALA A 598 -13.56 11.04 19.01
CA ALA A 598 -14.36 11.41 20.18
C ALA A 598 -14.23 10.40 21.33
N PHE A 599 -14.20 9.11 21.02
CA PHE A 599 -13.98 8.06 22.02
C PHE A 599 -12.59 8.15 22.66
N ARG A 600 -11.52 8.32 21.87
CA ARG A 600 -10.14 8.46 22.38
C ARG A 600 -9.98 9.67 23.30
N ILE A 601 -10.58 10.80 22.92
CA ILE A 601 -10.56 12.02 23.74
C ILE A 601 -11.29 11.79 25.06
N ALA A 602 -12.48 11.18 25.03
CA ALA A 602 -13.24 10.90 26.23
C ALA A 602 -12.53 9.87 27.12
N TYR A 603 -11.92 8.85 26.53
CA TYR A 603 -11.10 7.85 27.22
C TYR A 603 -9.97 8.50 28.00
N GLU A 604 -9.20 9.38 27.34
CA GLU A 604 -8.12 10.11 27.98
C GLU A 604 -8.66 11.04 29.08
N LYS A 605 -9.63 11.90 28.79
CA LYS A 605 -10.15 12.87 29.79
C LYS A 605 -10.73 12.21 31.04
N GLU A 606 -11.41 11.07 30.92
CA GLU A 606 -12.08 10.41 32.05
C GLU A 606 -11.18 9.43 32.81
N LEU A 607 -10.26 8.74 32.12
CA LEU A 607 -9.49 7.64 32.71
C LEU A 607 -8.01 7.96 32.96
N LYS A 608 -7.45 9.07 32.45
CA LYS A 608 -6.02 9.42 32.61
C LYS A 608 -5.56 9.48 34.07
N GLN A 609 -6.45 9.83 34.99
CA GLN A 609 -6.21 9.79 36.44
C GLN A 609 -5.77 8.41 36.98
N TYR A 610 -6.00 7.33 36.22
CA TYR A 610 -5.63 5.96 36.60
C TYR A 610 -4.31 5.46 35.97
N GLU A 611 -3.57 6.28 35.22
CA GLU A 611 -2.37 5.87 34.46
C GLU A 611 -1.24 5.28 35.33
N PHE A 612 -1.16 5.67 36.61
CA PHE A 612 -0.08 5.27 37.52
C PHE A 612 -0.57 4.80 38.89
N ILE A 613 -1.84 4.46 39.03
CA ILE A 613 -2.32 3.92 40.31
C ILE A 613 -1.65 2.57 40.59
N PRO A 614 -1.30 2.26 41.86
CA PRO A 614 -0.79 0.94 42.21
C PRO A 614 -1.78 -0.16 41.81
N GLN A 615 -1.33 -1.12 41.00
CA GLN A 615 -2.07 -2.31 40.59
C GLN A 615 -1.26 -3.57 40.97
N PRO A 616 -1.93 -4.71 41.22
CA PRO A 616 -1.22 -5.95 41.51
C PRO A 616 -0.53 -6.46 40.25
N LYS A 617 0.50 -7.29 40.41
CA LYS A 617 1.24 -7.91 39.32
C LYS A 617 0.75 -9.34 39.10
N ILE A 618 0.66 -9.77 37.84
CA ILE A 618 0.41 -11.16 37.46
C ILE A 618 1.69 -11.96 37.74
N VAL A 619 1.59 -13.02 38.55
CA VAL A 619 2.73 -13.90 38.91
C VAL A 619 2.55 -15.37 38.49
N ASP A 620 1.33 -15.76 38.12
CA ASP A 620 0.99 -17.09 37.62
C ASP A 620 -0.14 -16.96 36.59
N VAL A 621 -0.03 -17.74 35.51
CA VAL A 621 -0.97 -17.79 34.40
C VAL A 621 -1.27 -19.27 34.11
N ASN A 622 -2.54 -19.64 34.27
CA ASN A 622 -3.05 -20.95 33.88
C ASN A 622 -4.26 -20.79 32.98
N LEU A 623 -4.13 -21.14 31.70
CA LEU A 623 -5.15 -20.90 30.69
C LEU A 623 -5.51 -22.17 29.93
N LYS A 624 -6.79 -22.30 29.61
CA LYS A 624 -7.32 -23.24 28.64
C LYS A 624 -7.87 -22.45 27.46
N VAL A 625 -7.28 -22.65 26.29
CA VAL A 625 -7.64 -21.99 25.04
C VAL A 625 -8.28 -23.02 24.11
N GLU A 626 -9.49 -22.76 23.66
CA GLU A 626 -10.19 -23.54 22.63
C GLU A 626 -10.29 -22.70 21.36
N LEU A 627 -9.53 -23.06 20.33
CA LEU A 627 -9.56 -22.38 19.03
C LEU A 627 -10.46 -23.15 18.05
N TYR A 628 -11.26 -22.43 17.28
CA TYR A 628 -12.16 -22.98 16.26
C TYR A 628 -11.84 -22.34 14.91
N PRO A 629 -10.77 -22.78 14.20
CA PRO A 629 -10.33 -22.14 12.96
C PRO A 629 -11.43 -22.04 11.90
N SER A 630 -12.28 -23.07 11.75
CA SER A 630 -13.35 -23.13 10.75
C SER A 630 -14.45 -22.07 10.92
N THR A 631 -14.74 -21.65 12.15
CA THR A 631 -15.71 -20.58 12.45
C THR A 631 -15.03 -19.27 12.81
N ARG A 632 -13.68 -19.28 12.92
CA ARG A 632 -12.85 -18.17 13.40
C ARG A 632 -13.20 -17.72 14.81
N ASP A 633 -13.55 -18.66 15.68
CA ASP A 633 -13.88 -18.36 17.08
C ASP A 633 -12.75 -18.82 18.01
N TYR A 634 -12.69 -18.22 19.20
CA TYR A 634 -11.95 -18.81 20.31
C TYR A 634 -12.66 -18.63 21.65
N THR A 635 -12.32 -19.47 22.61
CA THR A 635 -12.65 -19.28 24.02
C THR A 635 -11.40 -19.46 24.86
N VAL A 636 -11.15 -18.53 25.77
CA VAL A 636 -10.09 -18.62 26.78
C VAL A 636 -10.75 -18.65 28.15
N GLU A 637 -10.44 -19.67 28.94
CA GLU A 637 -10.90 -19.81 30.31
C GLU A 637 -9.72 -20.17 31.20
N GLY A 638 -9.62 -19.54 32.37
CA GLY A 638 -8.53 -19.85 33.29
C GLY A 638 -8.43 -18.86 34.42
N TYR A 639 -7.23 -18.71 34.95
CA TYR A 639 -6.96 -17.76 36.03
C TYR A 639 -5.58 -17.11 35.94
N TYR A 640 -5.50 -15.93 36.55
CA TYR A 640 -4.26 -15.27 36.94
C TYR A 640 -4.13 -15.29 38.47
N ILE A 641 -2.92 -15.50 38.98
CA ILE A 641 -2.62 -15.14 40.37
C ILE A 641 -2.03 -13.74 40.37
N LEU A 642 -2.72 -12.83 41.05
CA LEU A 642 -2.34 -11.43 41.21
C LEU A 642 -1.69 -11.24 42.58
N LYS A 643 -0.52 -10.61 42.63
CA LYS A 643 0.22 -10.33 43.86
C LYS A 643 0.41 -8.83 44.04
N ASN A 644 0.16 -8.31 45.25
CA ASN A 644 0.57 -6.95 45.56
C ASN A 644 2.08 -6.88 45.78
N THR A 645 2.81 -6.33 44.82
CA THR A 645 4.26 -6.10 44.93
C THR A 645 4.59 -4.65 45.35
N ASN A 646 3.57 -3.82 45.57
CA ASN A 646 3.71 -2.44 46.03
C ASN A 646 3.81 -2.39 47.56
N SER A 647 4.28 -1.26 48.09
CA SER A 647 4.32 -0.96 49.54
C SER A 647 2.98 -0.48 50.11
N GLU A 648 1.98 -0.23 49.25
CA GLU A 648 0.67 0.31 49.62
C GLU A 648 -0.43 -0.74 49.46
N ASP A 649 -1.50 -0.61 50.26
CA ASP A 649 -2.69 -1.46 50.17
C ASP A 649 -3.48 -1.18 48.88
N ILE A 650 -3.82 -2.22 48.13
CA ILE A 650 -4.62 -2.09 46.91
C ILE A 650 -6.10 -2.34 47.24
N LYS A 651 -6.93 -1.32 47.05
CA LYS A 651 -8.38 -1.36 47.33
C LYS A 651 -9.21 -1.75 46.11
N SER A 652 -8.72 -1.52 44.90
CA SER A 652 -9.41 -1.83 43.66
C SER A 652 -8.48 -2.37 42.59
N ILE A 653 -8.99 -3.34 41.83
CA ILE A 653 -8.32 -3.93 40.66
C ILE A 653 -9.02 -3.38 39.42
N HIS A 654 -8.24 -2.79 38.53
CA HIS A 654 -8.72 -2.17 37.31
C HIS A 654 -8.39 -3.10 36.14
N ILE A 655 -9.37 -3.36 35.29
CA ILE A 655 -9.23 -4.26 34.14
C ILE A 655 -9.68 -3.53 32.89
N GLN A 656 -8.80 -3.52 31.89
CA GLN A 656 -9.09 -3.05 30.54
C GLN A 656 -9.28 -4.26 29.62
N LYS A 657 -10.49 -4.43 29.08
CA LYS A 657 -10.74 -5.37 27.99
C LYS A 657 -10.16 -4.77 26.70
N LEU A 658 -9.68 -5.63 25.79
CA LEU A 658 -9.34 -5.22 24.43
C LEU A 658 -10.59 -4.60 23.75
N LEU A 659 -10.44 -3.41 23.16
CA LEU A 659 -11.51 -2.71 22.47
C LEU A 659 -11.76 -3.32 21.08
N GLU A 660 -12.39 -4.48 21.10
CA GLU A 660 -12.87 -5.21 19.94
C GLU A 660 -14.26 -5.74 20.27
N GLU A 661 -15.21 -5.52 19.37
CA GLU A 661 -16.62 -5.80 19.63
C GLU A 661 -16.93 -7.29 19.63
N GLN A 662 -16.25 -8.04 18.75
CA GLN A 662 -16.36 -9.50 18.67
C GLN A 662 -15.72 -10.21 19.88
N ILE A 663 -14.97 -9.48 20.71
CA ILE A 663 -14.46 -9.97 21.99
C ILE A 663 -15.49 -9.69 23.09
N THR A 664 -15.83 -10.72 23.86
CA THR A 664 -16.61 -10.59 25.09
C THR A 664 -15.84 -11.14 26.27
N LEU A 665 -15.85 -10.39 27.37
CA LEU A 665 -15.31 -10.84 28.65
C LEU A 665 -16.46 -11.41 29.46
N ASP A 666 -16.77 -12.69 29.22
CA ASP A 666 -17.96 -13.40 29.66
C ASP A 666 -18.09 -13.45 31.19
N SER A 667 -16.98 -13.63 31.89
CA SER A 667 -16.94 -13.58 33.35
C SER A 667 -15.58 -13.14 33.88
N ILE A 668 -15.61 -12.45 35.02
CA ILE A 668 -14.46 -12.19 35.87
C ILE A 668 -14.90 -12.40 37.31
N SER A 669 -14.10 -13.13 38.09
CA SER A 669 -14.32 -13.28 39.52
C SER A 669 -13.01 -13.35 40.28
N PHE A 670 -13.07 -13.00 41.56
CA PHE A 670 -11.95 -13.09 42.48
C PHE A 670 -12.31 -13.97 43.69
N ASP A 671 -11.32 -14.61 44.28
CA ASP A 671 -11.49 -15.48 45.46
C ASP A 671 -11.86 -14.71 46.75
N LYS A 672 -11.81 -13.37 46.74
CA LYS A 672 -12.28 -12.49 47.83
C LYS A 672 -13.60 -11.82 47.43
N LYS A 673 -14.36 -11.31 48.40
CA LYS A 673 -15.56 -10.51 48.08
C LYS A 673 -15.19 -9.20 47.41
N TRP A 674 -15.95 -8.83 46.38
CA TRP A 674 -15.74 -7.62 45.57
C TRP A 674 -17.07 -7.03 45.10
N THR A 675 -17.01 -5.76 44.70
CA THR A 675 -18.11 -5.04 44.04
C THR A 675 -17.58 -4.38 42.76
N THR A 676 -18.35 -4.43 41.67
CA THR A 676 -17.97 -3.79 40.40
C THR A 676 -18.53 -2.40 40.31
N ASN A 677 -17.69 -1.44 39.92
CA ASN A 677 -18.13 -0.14 39.46
C ASN A 677 -18.28 -0.17 37.93
N HIS A 678 -19.49 0.10 37.45
CA HIS A 678 -19.85 0.11 36.03
C HIS A 678 -19.77 1.50 35.38
N GLN A 679 -19.27 2.52 36.09
CA GLN A 679 -19.20 3.91 35.61
C GLN A 679 -18.50 4.06 34.25
N TYR A 680 -17.45 3.26 34.00
CA TYR A 680 -16.62 3.36 32.79
C TYR A 680 -16.87 2.25 31.77
N LYS A 681 -18.04 1.59 31.85
CA LYS A 681 -18.41 0.48 30.95
C LYS A 681 -18.34 0.86 29.46
N LYS A 682 -18.62 2.13 29.11
CA LYS A 682 -18.50 2.62 27.73
C LYS A 682 -17.10 2.51 27.12
N PHE A 683 -16.06 2.42 27.96
CA PHE A 683 -14.65 2.26 27.56
C PHE A 683 -14.16 0.81 27.72
N ASP A 684 -15.08 -0.14 27.96
CA ASP A 684 -14.79 -1.50 28.42
C ASP A 684 -13.72 -1.54 29.55
N TYR A 685 -13.79 -0.55 30.45
CA TYR A 685 -12.91 -0.40 31.60
C TYR A 685 -13.70 -0.70 32.87
N SER A 686 -13.28 -1.72 33.61
CA SER A 686 -13.99 -2.20 34.80
C SER A 686 -13.14 -2.01 36.05
N ILE A 687 -13.76 -1.53 37.13
CA ILE A 687 -13.10 -1.34 38.43
C ILE A 687 -13.76 -2.27 39.44
N PHE A 688 -12.97 -3.19 39.99
CA PHE A 688 -13.40 -4.15 41.01
C PHE A 688 -12.89 -3.72 42.37
N LYS A 689 -13.77 -3.21 43.22
CA LYS A 689 -13.44 -2.80 44.59
C LYS A 689 -13.48 -4.02 45.51
N LEU A 690 -12.38 -4.28 46.21
CA LEU A 690 -12.26 -5.40 47.14
C LEU A 690 -12.83 -4.99 48.51
N ASP A 691 -13.61 -5.87 49.14
CA ASP A 691 -14.13 -5.64 50.50
C ASP A 691 -12.98 -5.62 51.52
N THR A 692 -11.98 -6.46 51.31
CA THR A 692 -10.72 -6.49 52.06
C THR A 692 -9.58 -6.08 51.13
N PRO A 693 -8.89 -4.95 51.41
CA PRO A 693 -7.75 -4.51 50.62
C PRO A 693 -6.66 -5.59 50.54
N LEU A 694 -5.94 -5.61 49.42
CA LEU A 694 -4.81 -6.51 49.21
C LEU A 694 -3.56 -5.86 49.82
N LYS A 695 -3.08 -6.39 50.95
CA LYS A 695 -1.89 -5.85 51.64
C LYS A 695 -0.62 -6.16 50.84
N PRO A 696 0.48 -5.42 51.05
CA PRO A 696 1.79 -5.76 50.46
C PRO A 696 2.14 -7.23 50.67
N GLY A 697 2.45 -7.94 49.58
CA GLY A 697 2.77 -9.36 49.58
C GLY A 697 1.57 -10.31 49.46
N ASP A 698 0.34 -9.86 49.73
CA ASP A 698 -0.87 -10.67 49.60
C ASP A 698 -1.12 -11.05 48.13
N THR A 699 -1.76 -12.21 47.94
CA THR A 699 -2.19 -12.70 46.64
C THR A 699 -3.70 -12.85 46.55
N ILE A 700 -4.24 -12.68 45.35
CA ILE A 700 -5.63 -12.95 45.01
C ILE A 700 -5.69 -13.66 43.65
N LYS A 701 -6.54 -14.67 43.54
CA LYS A 701 -6.78 -15.35 42.26
C LYS A 701 -7.88 -14.62 41.51
N MET A 702 -7.65 -14.37 40.23
CA MET A 702 -8.60 -13.79 39.29
C MET A 702 -8.95 -14.84 38.25
N HIS A 703 -10.18 -15.35 38.29
CA HIS A 703 -10.72 -16.20 37.25
C HIS A 703 -11.34 -15.34 36.16
N PHE A 704 -11.16 -15.73 34.90
CA PHE A 704 -11.86 -15.08 33.80
C PHE A 704 -12.17 -16.05 32.67
N LYS A 705 -13.20 -15.69 31.91
CA LYS A 705 -13.54 -16.30 30.64
C LYS A 705 -13.73 -15.21 29.59
N GLN A 706 -13.00 -15.33 28.50
CA GLN A 706 -13.12 -14.46 27.33
C GLN A 706 -13.47 -15.31 26.12
N SER A 707 -14.33 -14.81 25.25
CA SER A 707 -14.60 -15.41 23.95
C SER A 707 -14.46 -14.38 22.84
N PHE A 708 -14.09 -14.89 21.67
CA PHE A 708 -14.16 -14.16 20.41
C PHE A 708 -15.11 -14.93 19.51
N THR A 709 -16.18 -14.28 19.08
CA THR A 709 -17.22 -14.89 18.24
C THR A 709 -17.39 -14.10 16.96
N THR A 710 -17.13 -14.75 15.83
CA THR A 710 -17.28 -14.15 14.51
C THR A 710 -18.76 -14.17 14.10
N ASN A 711 -19.40 -12.99 14.10
CA ASN A 711 -20.79 -12.83 13.69
C ASN A 711 -20.89 -12.05 12.38
N GLY A 712 -21.39 -12.69 11.33
CA GLY A 712 -21.54 -12.03 10.03
C GLY A 712 -20.19 -11.59 9.45
N PHE A 713 -20.13 -10.34 8.97
CA PHE A 713 -18.89 -9.71 8.51
C PHE A 713 -18.89 -8.21 8.79
N GLU A 714 -17.70 -7.66 9.01
CA GLU A 714 -17.46 -6.24 9.29
C GLU A 714 -17.31 -5.42 8.01
N SER A 715 -17.51 -4.10 8.08
CA SER A 715 -17.14 -3.18 6.99
C SER A 715 -15.65 -2.88 7.06
N GLY A 716 -14.98 -2.83 5.92
CA GLY A 716 -13.52 -2.64 5.86
C GLY A 716 -12.73 -3.89 6.26
N ASN A 717 -11.65 -3.70 7.04
CA ASN A 717 -10.74 -4.78 7.40
C ASN A 717 -11.20 -5.52 8.65
N SER A 718 -11.61 -6.78 8.48
CA SER A 718 -11.92 -7.70 9.59
C SER A 718 -10.64 -8.19 10.30
N ASN A 719 -10.81 -8.75 11.50
CA ASN A 719 -9.74 -9.34 12.30
C ASN A 719 -8.84 -10.31 11.51
N ALA A 720 -7.55 -10.00 11.40
CA ALA A 720 -6.57 -10.84 10.69
C ALA A 720 -5.77 -11.79 11.61
N ASN A 721 -6.11 -11.85 12.90
CA ASN A 721 -5.39 -12.64 13.91
C ASN A 721 -5.96 -14.07 14.01
N ILE A 722 -7.28 -14.22 13.87
CA ILE A 722 -7.98 -15.51 13.95
C ILE A 722 -8.36 -15.97 12.54
N ASN A 723 -7.64 -16.97 12.02
CA ASN A 723 -7.68 -17.39 10.62
C ASN A 723 -8.11 -18.85 10.46
N TYR A 724 -8.51 -19.22 9.23
CA TYR A 724 -8.77 -20.63 8.90
C TYR A 724 -7.49 -21.45 8.98
N ASN A 725 -6.35 -20.89 8.58
CA ASN A 725 -5.02 -21.46 8.75
C ASN A 725 -4.01 -20.36 9.06
N GLY A 726 -3.18 -20.53 10.11
CA GLY A 726 -2.23 -19.51 10.53
C GLY A 726 -2.82 -18.48 11.49
N THR A 727 -3.52 -18.94 12.53
CA THR A 727 -3.96 -18.08 13.63
C THR A 727 -2.76 -17.65 14.47
N PHE A 728 -2.67 -16.36 14.78
CA PHE A 728 -1.64 -15.76 15.61
C PHE A 728 -2.25 -14.63 16.45
N PHE A 729 -2.19 -14.78 17.78
CA PHE A 729 -2.56 -13.72 18.73
C PHE A 729 -1.71 -13.84 20.00
N LYS A 730 -1.73 -12.82 20.86
CA LYS A 730 -0.81 -12.66 22.00
C LYS A 730 -1.56 -12.47 23.31
N ASN A 731 -0.83 -12.51 24.42
CA ASN A 731 -1.39 -12.20 25.73
C ASN A 731 -1.97 -10.78 25.86
N SER A 732 -1.54 -9.83 25.04
CA SER A 732 -2.11 -8.47 24.97
C SER A 732 -3.54 -8.43 24.40
N ASP A 733 -4.01 -9.52 23.81
CA ASP A 733 -5.38 -9.66 23.32
C ASP A 733 -6.32 -10.22 24.41
N LEU A 734 -5.77 -10.59 25.57
CA LEU A 734 -6.49 -10.95 26.79
C LEU A 734 -6.61 -9.71 27.71
N PRO A 735 -7.43 -9.76 28.79
CA PRO A 735 -7.64 -8.60 29.65
C PRO A 735 -6.34 -8.15 30.33
N THR A 736 -6.04 -6.85 30.26
CA THR A 736 -4.86 -6.23 30.87
C THR A 736 -5.22 -5.49 32.15
N LEU A 737 -4.23 -5.26 33.02
CA LEU A 737 -4.44 -4.55 34.28
C LEU A 737 -4.22 -3.04 34.11
N GLY A 738 -5.10 -2.25 34.71
CA GLY A 738 -4.99 -0.80 34.73
C GLY A 738 -5.26 -0.12 33.37
N TYR A 739 -4.85 1.15 33.31
CA TYR A 739 -5.08 2.06 32.18
C TYR A 739 -4.13 1.80 31.01
N SER A 740 -4.62 1.94 29.77
CA SER A 740 -3.81 1.72 28.56
C SER A 740 -3.68 2.98 27.70
N LYS A 741 -2.45 3.48 27.55
CA LYS A 741 -2.13 4.61 26.66
C LYS A 741 -2.40 4.32 25.16
N LYS A 742 -2.68 3.07 24.79
CA LYS A 742 -2.97 2.67 23.39
C LYS A 742 -4.25 3.34 22.86
N TYR A 743 -5.17 3.66 23.76
CA TYR A 743 -6.48 4.24 23.41
C TYR A 743 -6.53 5.77 23.54
N GLU A 744 -5.40 6.41 23.83
CA GLU A 744 -5.27 7.86 23.77
C GLU A 744 -5.24 8.37 22.31
N LEU A 745 -5.45 9.67 22.15
CA LEU A 745 -5.25 10.35 20.88
C LEU A 745 -3.75 10.44 20.57
N ASN A 746 -3.33 10.10 19.34
CA ASN A 746 -1.91 10.11 18.96
C ASN A 746 -1.49 11.43 18.30
N ASP A 747 -2.32 11.95 17.39
CA ASP A 747 -1.99 13.09 16.54
C ASP A 747 -1.85 14.39 17.34
N ASN A 748 -0.73 15.11 17.19
CA ASN A 748 -0.46 16.30 17.99
C ASN A 748 -1.31 17.51 17.58
N ASP A 749 -1.66 17.63 16.30
CA ASP A 749 -2.48 18.73 15.80
C ASP A 749 -3.91 18.56 16.29
N GLU A 750 -4.47 17.34 16.18
CA GLU A 750 -5.79 17.04 16.77
C GLU A 750 -5.78 17.23 18.29
N ARG A 751 -4.69 16.83 18.98
CA ARG A 751 -4.58 17.06 20.43
C ARG A 751 -4.61 18.54 20.79
N ALA A 752 -3.98 19.40 19.99
CA ALA A 752 -4.01 20.86 20.19
C ALA A 752 -5.43 21.40 20.05
N ASP A 753 -6.16 20.99 19.00
CA ASP A 753 -7.57 21.37 18.79
C ASP A 753 -8.47 21.02 19.99
N TYR A 754 -8.22 19.87 20.61
CA TYR A 754 -8.98 19.39 21.77
C TYR A 754 -8.39 19.77 23.14
N HIS A 755 -7.36 20.63 23.16
CA HIS A 755 -6.68 21.13 24.35
C HIS A 755 -6.11 19.99 25.24
N LEU A 756 -5.62 18.93 24.60
CA LEU A 756 -4.93 17.83 25.27
C LEU A 756 -3.42 18.13 25.37
N PRO A 757 -2.73 17.71 26.45
CA PRO A 757 -1.29 17.90 26.57
C PRO A 757 -0.52 17.25 25.42
N ILE A 758 0.65 17.77 25.07
CA ILE A 758 1.52 17.12 24.07
C ILE A 758 1.87 15.71 24.54
N ARG A 759 1.74 14.74 23.64
CA ARG A 759 2.09 13.36 23.94
C ARG A 759 3.50 13.07 23.47
N ASN A 760 4.41 12.90 24.42
CA ASN A 760 5.76 12.43 24.10
C ASN A 760 5.72 10.96 23.65
N HIS A 761 6.40 10.65 22.55
CA HIS A 761 6.53 9.28 22.03
C HIS A 761 7.18 8.33 23.04
N LYS A 762 8.13 8.84 23.82
CA LYS A 762 8.82 8.09 24.88
C LYS A 762 9.09 8.95 26.11
N ALA A 763 9.04 8.34 27.30
CA ALA A 763 9.41 9.00 28.55
C ALA A 763 10.91 9.32 28.59
N ASN A 764 11.29 10.40 29.30
CA ASN A 764 12.69 10.77 29.49
C ASN A 764 13.46 9.69 30.27
N ARG A 765 14.79 9.65 30.09
CA ARG A 765 15.66 8.59 30.63
C ARG A 765 15.65 8.52 32.16
N ASP A 766 15.31 9.61 32.84
CA ASP A 766 15.26 9.79 34.29
C ASP A 766 13.83 9.72 34.88
N ASP A 767 12.81 9.42 34.07
CA ASP A 767 11.42 9.32 34.53
C ASP A 767 11.25 8.19 35.55
N ALA A 768 10.96 8.56 36.80
CA ALA A 768 10.92 7.63 37.93
C ALA A 768 9.86 6.52 37.80
N ASN A 769 8.76 6.76 37.08
CA ASN A 769 7.70 5.77 36.85
C ASN A 769 8.09 4.84 35.71
N ALA A 770 8.53 5.40 34.58
CA ALA A 770 8.90 4.62 33.40
C ALA A 770 10.14 3.75 33.62
N LEU A 771 11.03 4.12 34.55
CA LEU A 771 12.16 3.29 34.99
C LEU A 771 11.74 1.95 35.63
N LYS A 772 10.53 1.87 36.18
CA LYS A 772 9.98 0.65 36.80
C LYS A 772 9.10 -0.17 35.84
N ILE A 773 8.97 0.27 34.59
CA ILE A 773 8.13 -0.38 33.57
C ILE A 773 9.06 -0.91 32.47
N ALA A 774 8.92 -2.19 32.15
CA ALA A 774 9.67 -2.83 31.08
C ALA A 774 8.96 -2.73 29.72
N ARG A 775 9.58 -3.27 28.67
CA ARG A 775 8.97 -3.38 27.33
C ARG A 775 7.65 -4.16 27.35
N SER A 776 7.52 -5.20 28.18
CA SER A 776 6.29 -6.01 28.27
C SER A 776 5.13 -5.31 28.99
N GLY A 777 5.32 -4.07 29.45
CA GLY A 777 4.32 -3.31 30.20
C GLY A 777 4.45 -3.46 31.71
N SER A 778 3.46 -2.96 32.44
CA SER A 778 3.43 -2.90 33.89
C SER A 778 2.79 -4.11 34.57
N ASP A 779 2.17 -5.02 33.83
CA ASP A 779 1.26 -6.02 34.41
C ASP A 779 1.97 -7.15 35.16
N SER A 780 3.28 -7.33 34.96
CA SER A 780 4.05 -8.42 35.58
C SER A 780 5.53 -8.09 35.65
N ASP A 781 6.25 -8.73 36.58
CA ASP A 781 7.72 -8.79 36.63
C ASP A 781 8.23 -10.22 36.36
N GLY A 782 7.34 -11.10 35.87
CA GLY A 782 7.59 -12.52 35.60
C GLY A 782 6.41 -13.40 36.03
N ILE A 783 6.12 -14.44 35.25
CA ILE A 783 5.01 -15.38 35.46
C ILE A 783 5.47 -16.84 35.48
N HIS A 784 4.82 -17.65 36.30
CA HIS A 784 4.73 -19.09 36.05
C HIS A 784 3.66 -19.33 34.98
N PHE A 785 4.00 -20.07 33.93
CA PHE A 785 3.15 -20.21 32.75
C PHE A 785 2.78 -21.67 32.50
N GLU A 786 1.47 -21.92 32.40
CA GLU A 786 0.90 -23.20 32.03
C GLU A 786 -0.31 -22.97 31.11
N MET A 787 -0.39 -23.70 30.00
CA MET A 787 -1.51 -23.56 29.08
C MET A 787 -1.89 -24.89 28.42
N ILE A 788 -3.19 -25.11 28.30
CA ILE A 788 -3.77 -26.15 27.46
C ILE A 788 -4.40 -25.47 26.25
N MET A 789 -3.99 -25.83 25.05
CA MET A 789 -4.55 -25.29 23.81
C MET A 789 -5.15 -26.40 22.94
N GLY A 790 -6.44 -26.25 22.61
CA GLY A 790 -7.19 -27.10 21.71
C GLY A 790 -7.38 -26.43 20.34
N THR A 791 -7.21 -27.18 19.25
CA THR A 791 -7.41 -26.70 17.88
C THR A 791 -7.98 -27.81 16.98
N SER A 792 -8.22 -27.51 15.71
CA SER A 792 -8.71 -28.49 14.72
C SER A 792 -7.74 -29.67 14.57
N LYS A 793 -8.28 -30.83 14.15
CA LYS A 793 -7.52 -32.10 14.08
C LYS A 793 -6.37 -32.08 13.07
N ASP A 794 -6.46 -31.23 12.05
CA ASP A 794 -5.47 -31.01 11.01
C ASP A 794 -4.42 -29.95 11.37
N GLN A 795 -4.60 -29.25 12.50
CA GLN A 795 -3.67 -28.21 12.95
C GLN A 795 -2.86 -28.61 14.18
N THR A 796 -1.74 -27.91 14.34
CA THR A 796 -0.88 -27.98 15.52
C THR A 796 -0.88 -26.62 16.22
N ALA A 797 -1.21 -26.64 17.52
CA ALA A 797 -1.19 -25.46 18.37
C ALA A 797 0.12 -25.39 19.17
N LEU A 798 0.69 -24.18 19.24
CA LEU A 798 2.00 -23.91 19.82
C LEU A 798 1.93 -22.66 20.71
N VAL A 799 2.54 -22.79 21.88
CA VAL A 799 2.74 -21.73 22.88
C VAL A 799 4.09 -21.94 23.56
N PRO A 800 4.61 -20.96 24.33
CA PRO A 800 5.81 -21.15 25.13
C PRO A 800 5.72 -22.34 26.09
N GLY A 801 6.82 -23.08 26.25
CA GLY A 801 6.94 -24.15 27.24
C GLY A 801 7.28 -25.53 26.70
N ASP A 802 7.56 -26.43 27.63
CA ASP A 802 7.80 -27.83 27.34
C ASP A 802 6.45 -28.52 27.10
N LEU A 803 6.35 -29.29 26.02
CA LEU A 803 5.14 -30.05 25.71
C LEU A 803 5.05 -31.23 26.69
N LEU A 804 4.13 -31.16 27.64
CA LEU A 804 3.91 -32.21 28.63
C LEU A 804 3.03 -33.33 28.08
N ARG A 805 1.98 -32.97 27.32
CA ARG A 805 1.02 -33.93 26.79
C ARG A 805 0.42 -33.45 25.48
N LYS A 806 0.23 -34.39 24.54
CA LYS A 806 -0.57 -34.22 23.33
C LYS A 806 -1.63 -35.31 23.29
N TRP A 807 -2.88 -34.96 22.99
CA TRP A 807 -3.96 -35.93 22.82
C TRP A 807 -5.00 -35.44 21.82
N THR A 808 -5.85 -36.35 21.36
CA THR A 808 -6.99 -36.04 20.49
C THR A 808 -8.27 -36.40 21.23
N ALA A 809 -9.23 -35.48 21.27
CA ALA A 809 -10.55 -35.68 21.86
C ALA A 809 -11.59 -34.92 21.03
N ASN A 810 -12.81 -35.44 20.88
CA ASN A 810 -13.91 -34.79 20.15
C ASN A 810 -13.51 -34.29 18.74
N ASN A 811 -12.72 -35.09 18.00
CA ASN A 811 -12.19 -34.74 16.68
C ASN A 811 -11.35 -33.44 16.65
N ARG A 812 -10.68 -33.11 17.77
CA ARG A 812 -9.80 -31.95 17.95
C ARG A 812 -8.48 -32.38 18.59
N ASN A 813 -7.41 -31.63 18.33
CA ASN A 813 -6.10 -31.87 18.93
C ASN A 813 -5.87 -30.93 20.11
N TYR A 814 -5.28 -31.47 21.17
CA TYR A 814 -4.98 -30.75 22.40
C TYR A 814 -3.51 -30.88 22.76
N TYR A 815 -2.96 -29.77 23.28
CA TYR A 815 -1.57 -29.64 23.63
C TYR A 815 -1.46 -28.96 24.99
N HIS A 816 -0.74 -29.58 25.93
CA HIS A 816 -0.50 -29.05 27.27
C HIS A 816 0.97 -28.65 27.39
N TYR A 817 1.22 -27.35 27.56
CA TYR A 817 2.55 -26.77 27.70
C TYR A 817 2.72 -26.17 29.09
N LYS A 818 3.94 -26.28 29.61
CA LYS A 818 4.32 -25.67 30.89
C LYS A 818 5.76 -25.18 30.86
N MET A 819 6.00 -24.02 31.43
CA MET A 819 7.36 -23.53 31.65
C MET A 819 7.92 -24.10 32.95
N LYS A 820 9.15 -24.62 32.90
CA LYS A 820 9.86 -25.13 34.09
C LYS A 820 10.31 -24.00 35.03
N GLN A 821 10.68 -22.84 34.45
CA GLN A 821 11.10 -21.66 35.19
C GLN A 821 10.18 -20.48 34.86
N PRO A 822 10.05 -19.47 35.73
CA PRO A 822 9.29 -18.27 35.43
C PRO A 822 9.75 -17.63 34.11
N MET A 823 8.83 -17.07 33.34
CA MET A 823 9.08 -16.37 32.08
C MET A 823 8.53 -14.95 32.13
N MET A 824 8.90 -14.10 31.17
CA MET A 824 8.27 -12.80 30.99
C MET A 824 6.78 -12.97 30.68
N ASN A 825 5.92 -12.04 31.12
CA ASN A 825 4.50 -12.00 30.71
C ASN A 825 4.33 -11.50 29.26
N PHE A 826 4.85 -12.29 28.34
CA PHE A 826 4.84 -12.00 26.92
C PHE A 826 4.83 -13.33 26.17
N TYR A 827 3.69 -13.72 25.63
CA TYR A 827 3.54 -15.03 24.97
C TYR A 827 2.58 -14.97 23.78
N SER A 828 2.89 -15.78 22.77
CA SER A 828 2.08 -15.97 21.58
C SER A 828 1.28 -17.28 21.64
N MET A 829 0.08 -17.26 21.07
CA MET A 829 -0.76 -18.42 20.82
C MET A 829 -0.91 -18.59 19.31
N VAL A 830 -0.40 -19.71 18.78
CA VAL A 830 -0.31 -19.94 17.33
C VAL A 830 -0.93 -21.28 16.96
N SER A 831 -1.65 -21.32 15.84
CA SER A 831 -2.20 -22.57 15.29
C SER A 831 -2.21 -22.54 13.76
N ALA A 832 -1.64 -23.56 13.14
CA ALA A 832 -1.69 -23.76 11.69
C ALA A 832 -1.48 -25.23 11.31
N ASN A 833 -1.65 -25.52 10.03
CA ASN A 833 -1.23 -26.77 9.42
C ASN A 833 0.26 -26.68 9.06
N TYR A 834 1.11 -27.30 9.89
CA TYR A 834 2.56 -27.20 9.78
C TYR A 834 3.22 -28.49 9.31
N THR A 835 4.27 -28.33 8.51
CA THR A 835 5.39 -29.26 8.44
C THR A 835 6.44 -28.86 9.47
N VAL A 836 7.16 -29.82 10.06
CA VAL A 836 8.10 -29.55 11.15
C VAL A 836 9.48 -30.08 10.81
N LYS A 837 10.50 -29.22 10.90
CA LYS A 837 11.91 -29.63 10.96
C LYS A 837 12.36 -29.64 12.42
N LYS A 838 13.01 -30.72 12.86
CA LYS A 838 13.50 -30.87 14.24
C LYS A 838 14.99 -31.13 14.27
N ASP A 839 15.65 -30.62 15.29
CA ASP A 839 17.04 -30.87 15.60
C ASP A 839 17.29 -30.67 17.11
N LYS A 840 18.53 -30.87 17.56
CA LYS A 840 18.95 -30.61 18.93
C LYS A 840 20.24 -29.80 18.95
N TRP A 841 20.38 -28.98 19.98
CA TRP A 841 21.61 -28.28 20.31
C TRP A 841 22.12 -28.73 21.68
N ILE A 842 23.42 -28.99 21.78
CA ILE A 842 24.10 -29.40 23.00
C ILE A 842 25.20 -28.37 23.26
N THR A 843 25.22 -27.78 24.45
CA THR A 843 26.23 -26.79 24.82
C THR A 843 27.61 -27.42 24.97
N TYR A 844 28.66 -26.73 24.54
CA TYR A 844 30.06 -27.13 24.72
C TYR A 844 30.58 -26.89 26.15
N GLN A 845 29.88 -26.08 26.97
CA GLN A 845 30.31 -25.76 28.34
C GLN A 845 29.90 -26.82 29.37
N ASP A 846 28.94 -27.68 29.04
CA ASP A 846 28.45 -28.71 29.95
C ASP A 846 27.86 -29.89 29.18
N THR A 847 28.65 -30.94 28.95
CA THR A 847 28.19 -32.19 28.32
C THR A 847 27.24 -32.99 29.21
N ALA A 848 27.04 -32.59 30.48
CA ALA A 848 26.03 -33.14 31.38
C ALA A 848 24.67 -32.42 31.27
N SER A 849 24.60 -31.32 30.51
CA SER A 849 23.36 -30.57 30.27
C SER A 849 22.40 -31.30 29.34
N ASN A 850 21.09 -31.14 29.57
CA ASN A 850 20.06 -31.67 28.69
C ASN A 850 20.10 -30.94 27.33
N PRO A 851 19.98 -31.67 26.20
CA PRO A 851 19.93 -31.04 24.88
C PRO A 851 18.72 -30.09 24.76
N VAL A 852 18.94 -28.92 24.14
CA VAL A 852 17.86 -27.99 23.76
C VAL A 852 17.23 -28.48 22.47
N ASN A 853 15.91 -28.66 22.47
CA ASN A 853 15.17 -29.06 21.26
C ASN A 853 14.95 -27.85 20.36
N LEU A 854 15.34 -27.97 19.09
CA LEU A 854 15.14 -26.95 18.07
C LEU A 854 14.06 -27.41 17.10
N GLU A 855 13.05 -26.58 16.84
CA GLU A 855 11.97 -26.93 15.93
C GLU A 855 11.58 -25.74 15.05
N ILE A 856 11.36 -25.99 13.75
CA ILE A 856 10.85 -24.98 12.81
C ILE A 856 9.53 -25.52 12.25
N TYR A 857 8.45 -24.80 12.53
CA TYR A 857 7.10 -25.07 12.06
C TYR A 857 6.79 -24.16 10.88
N TYR A 858 6.62 -24.74 9.69
CA TYR A 858 6.51 -23.99 8.44
C TYR A 858 5.45 -24.58 7.51
N HIS A 859 4.95 -23.76 6.61
CA HIS A 859 4.05 -24.15 5.55
C HIS A 859 4.80 -25.01 4.52
N LYS A 860 4.21 -26.13 4.10
CA LYS A 860 4.91 -27.16 3.31
C LYS A 860 5.58 -26.62 2.04
N ALA A 861 4.98 -25.63 1.38
CA ALA A 861 5.52 -25.03 0.16
C ALA A 861 6.72 -24.10 0.39
N HIS A 862 6.97 -23.66 1.63
CA HIS A 862 7.98 -22.66 2.00
C HIS A 862 9.25 -23.29 2.60
N ASN A 863 9.69 -24.42 2.03
CA ASN A 863 10.83 -25.16 2.54
C ASN A 863 12.21 -24.59 2.14
N TYR A 864 12.27 -23.42 1.48
CA TYR A 864 13.48 -22.91 0.83
C TYR A 864 14.61 -22.59 1.82
N ASN A 865 14.33 -21.86 2.90
CA ASN A 865 15.36 -21.37 3.84
C ASN A 865 15.36 -22.07 5.20
N VAL A 866 14.56 -23.10 5.40
CA VAL A 866 14.41 -23.82 6.69
C VAL A 866 15.77 -24.36 7.18
N ASP A 867 16.65 -24.76 6.27
CA ASP A 867 17.99 -25.25 6.59
C ASP A 867 18.92 -24.14 7.08
N ARG A 868 18.90 -22.97 6.43
CA ARG A 868 19.63 -21.76 6.84
C ARG A 868 19.17 -21.29 8.21
N MET A 869 17.87 -21.27 8.45
CA MET A 869 17.28 -20.90 9.74
C MET A 869 17.71 -21.88 10.85
N MET A 870 17.68 -23.19 10.61
CA MET A 870 18.14 -24.19 11.59
C MET A 870 19.64 -24.02 11.89
N MET A 871 20.45 -23.70 10.88
CA MET A 871 21.86 -23.42 11.05
C MET A 871 22.08 -22.15 11.90
N ALA A 872 21.33 -21.08 11.63
CA ALA A 872 21.34 -19.86 12.43
C ALA A 872 20.97 -20.13 13.88
N MET A 873 19.94 -20.96 14.14
CA MET A 873 19.57 -21.34 15.51
C MET A 873 20.74 -21.93 16.29
N LYS A 874 21.46 -22.89 15.69
CA LYS A 874 22.63 -23.52 16.33
C LYS A 874 23.77 -22.52 16.52
N ALA A 875 24.14 -21.78 15.47
CA ALA A 875 25.24 -20.82 15.51
C ALA A 875 25.00 -19.69 16.52
N SER A 876 23.76 -19.19 16.62
CA SER A 876 23.36 -18.19 17.59
C SER A 876 23.40 -18.72 19.02
N LEU A 877 22.82 -19.89 19.29
CA LEU A 877 22.89 -20.50 20.61
C LEU A 877 24.34 -20.77 21.02
N ASP A 878 25.18 -21.21 20.08
CA ASP A 878 26.61 -21.38 20.31
C ASP A 878 27.29 -20.07 20.66
N TYR A 879 27.16 -19.03 19.85
CA TYR A 879 27.86 -17.77 20.08
C TYR A 879 27.38 -17.03 21.33
N TYR A 880 26.06 -16.92 21.51
CA TYR A 880 25.46 -16.16 22.62
C TYR A 880 25.71 -16.84 23.96
N SER A 881 25.58 -18.17 24.03
CA SER A 881 25.88 -18.91 25.27
C SER A 881 27.35 -18.82 25.67
N LYS A 882 28.25 -18.68 24.70
CA LYS A 882 29.70 -18.61 24.95
C LYS A 882 30.10 -17.25 25.53
N ASN A 883 29.56 -16.20 24.93
CA ASN A 883 30.08 -14.84 25.09
C ASN A 883 29.25 -14.00 26.06
N PHE A 884 27.97 -14.31 26.26
CA PHE A 884 27.04 -13.48 27.01
C PHE A 884 26.58 -14.16 28.31
N SER A 885 25.74 -15.18 28.20
CA SER A 885 25.23 -15.98 29.33
C SER A 885 24.54 -17.25 28.81
N PRO A 886 24.35 -18.31 29.62
CA PRO A 886 23.68 -19.53 29.17
C PRO A 886 22.25 -19.28 28.66
N TYR A 887 21.82 -20.08 27.68
CA TYR A 887 20.42 -20.13 27.25
C TYR A 887 19.52 -20.69 28.36
N GLN A 888 18.33 -20.11 28.51
CA GLN A 888 17.48 -20.25 29.71
C GLN A 888 16.35 -21.29 29.59
N TYR A 889 16.14 -21.90 28.42
CA TYR A 889 15.01 -22.80 28.14
C TYR A 889 15.46 -24.15 27.54
N ASN A 890 14.60 -25.17 27.59
CA ASN A 890 14.90 -26.51 27.03
C ASN A 890 14.49 -26.65 25.55
N GLN A 891 13.90 -25.60 24.98
CA GLN A 891 13.37 -25.60 23.62
C GLN A 891 13.51 -24.22 22.98
N LEU A 892 13.60 -24.20 21.65
CA LEU A 892 13.49 -23.00 20.83
C LEU A 892 12.70 -23.35 19.56
N ARG A 893 11.59 -22.64 19.31
CA ARG A 893 10.72 -22.87 18.16
C ARG A 893 10.63 -21.66 17.26
N ILE A 894 10.70 -21.87 15.95
CA ILE A 894 10.29 -20.88 14.94
C ILE A 894 8.93 -21.32 14.37
N MET A 895 7.97 -20.40 14.22
CA MET A 895 6.60 -20.72 13.84
C MET A 895 6.09 -19.76 12.76
N GLU A 896 5.84 -20.28 11.56
CA GLU A 896 5.39 -19.45 10.45
C GLU A 896 3.94 -18.94 10.62
N PHE A 897 3.67 -17.69 10.24
CA PHE A 897 2.30 -17.15 10.20
C PHE A 897 2.03 -16.34 8.92
N PRO A 898 0.75 -16.13 8.53
CA PRO A 898 0.36 -15.46 7.29
C PRO A 898 0.90 -14.04 7.15
N ARG A 899 1.11 -13.56 5.91
CA ARG A 899 1.71 -12.24 5.65
C ARG A 899 0.82 -11.03 5.95
N TYR A 900 -0.31 -11.23 6.62
CA TYR A 900 -1.13 -10.13 7.09
C TYR A 900 -0.36 -9.19 8.03
N ALA A 901 0.77 -9.66 8.59
CA ALA A 901 1.79 -8.79 9.13
C ALA A 901 3.19 -9.18 8.62
N HIS A 902 4.06 -8.19 8.47
CA HIS A 902 5.42 -8.33 7.92
C HIS A 902 6.49 -8.16 9.02
N PHE A 903 6.48 -9.04 10.02
CA PHE A 903 7.51 -9.04 11.07
C PHE A 903 7.89 -10.45 11.52
N ALA A 904 9.02 -10.56 12.22
CA ALA A 904 9.32 -11.66 13.12
C ALA A 904 9.35 -11.10 14.56
N GLN A 905 9.01 -11.94 15.54
CA GLN A 905 8.96 -11.49 16.92
C GLN A 905 9.39 -12.59 17.88
N SER A 906 10.40 -12.31 18.70
CA SER A 906 10.88 -13.24 19.72
C SER A 906 10.04 -13.21 20.99
N PHE A 907 9.48 -14.36 21.38
CA PHE A 907 8.86 -14.64 22.69
C PHE A 907 9.70 -15.68 23.44
N PRO A 908 9.52 -15.88 24.76
CA PRO A 908 10.23 -16.88 25.55
C PRO A 908 10.24 -18.28 24.91
N GLY A 909 11.38 -18.65 24.32
CA GLY A 909 11.59 -19.91 23.61
C GLY A 909 10.77 -20.12 22.33
N THR A 910 10.07 -19.12 21.80
CA THR A 910 9.24 -19.25 20.59
C THR A 910 9.28 -17.99 19.73
N ILE A 911 9.43 -18.12 18.41
CA ILE A 911 9.63 -17.02 17.46
C ILE A 911 8.64 -17.18 16.29
N PRO A 912 7.44 -16.58 16.39
CA PRO A 912 6.57 -16.35 15.24
C PRO A 912 7.29 -15.56 14.15
N PHE A 913 7.18 -16.02 12.90
CA PHE A 913 7.91 -15.49 11.76
C PHE A 913 6.96 -15.39 10.54
N SER A 914 6.82 -14.22 9.95
CA SER A 914 5.91 -14.01 8.81
C SER A 914 6.35 -14.77 7.55
N GLU A 915 5.39 -15.30 6.79
CA GLU A 915 5.63 -15.91 5.46
C GLU A 915 6.32 -14.94 4.48
N ALA A 916 6.15 -13.62 4.67
CA ALA A 916 6.69 -12.58 3.80
C ALA A 916 8.10 -12.10 4.18
N ILE A 917 8.81 -12.77 5.09
CA ILE A 917 10.18 -12.36 5.48
C ILE A 917 11.21 -13.42 5.11
N GLY A 918 11.35 -14.49 5.90
CA GLY A 918 12.56 -15.32 5.86
C GLY A 918 12.42 -16.59 5.01
N PHE A 919 11.21 -17.16 4.92
CA PHE A 919 11.02 -18.49 4.37
C PHE A 919 11.15 -18.57 2.84
N VAL A 920 10.84 -17.47 2.14
CA VAL A 920 10.72 -17.42 0.67
C VAL A 920 11.79 -16.56 -0.01
N LEU A 921 12.83 -16.12 0.71
CA LEU A 921 13.96 -15.39 0.11
C LEU A 921 14.76 -16.26 -0.86
N ASN A 922 15.11 -15.69 -2.01
CA ASN A 922 16.01 -16.29 -3.00
C ASN A 922 17.43 -15.75 -2.79
N ILE A 923 18.16 -16.33 -1.84
CA ILE A 923 19.50 -15.87 -1.46
C ILE A 923 20.56 -16.48 -2.39
N ASP A 924 21.30 -15.64 -3.12
CA ASP A 924 22.51 -16.00 -3.86
C ASP A 924 23.73 -15.90 -2.93
N ASP A 925 24.31 -17.03 -2.53
CA ASP A 925 25.44 -17.05 -1.58
C ASP A 925 26.67 -16.28 -2.08
N GLU A 926 26.85 -16.09 -3.39
CA GLU A 926 27.97 -15.33 -3.95
C GLU A 926 27.73 -13.83 -3.81
N LYS A 927 26.49 -13.38 -4.05
CA LYS A 927 26.17 -11.95 -4.15
C LYS A 927 25.49 -11.37 -2.94
N ASP A 928 24.72 -12.14 -2.19
CA ASP A 928 23.81 -11.62 -1.17
C ASP A 928 24.32 -11.88 0.23
N VAL A 929 23.91 -11.04 1.18
CA VAL A 929 24.01 -11.37 2.59
C VAL A 929 22.95 -12.43 2.89
N ASP A 930 23.29 -13.49 3.63
CA ASP A 930 22.31 -14.49 4.07
C ASP A 930 21.35 -13.88 5.11
N MET A 931 20.33 -13.17 4.62
CA MET A 931 19.38 -12.44 5.45
C MET A 931 18.44 -13.39 6.20
N ALA A 932 18.14 -14.57 5.69
CA ALA A 932 17.37 -15.58 6.43
C ALA A 932 18.14 -16.04 7.67
N PHE A 933 19.45 -16.27 7.53
CA PHE A 933 20.34 -16.57 8.65
C PHE A 933 20.45 -15.38 9.62
N TYR A 934 20.70 -14.18 9.09
CA TYR A 934 20.89 -12.97 9.91
C TYR A 934 19.66 -12.60 10.73
N VAL A 935 18.47 -12.53 10.12
CA VAL A 935 17.23 -12.18 10.83
C VAL A 935 16.91 -13.25 11.86
N THR A 936 17.11 -14.54 11.55
CA THR A 936 16.97 -15.61 12.55
C THR A 936 17.91 -15.40 13.72
N ALA A 937 19.17 -15.04 13.47
CA ALA A 937 20.14 -14.77 14.52
C ALA A 937 19.77 -13.55 15.38
N HIS A 938 19.19 -12.50 14.77
CA HIS A 938 18.66 -11.31 15.45
C HIS A 938 17.51 -11.66 16.39
N GLU A 939 16.51 -12.40 15.90
CA GLU A 939 15.37 -12.81 16.73
C GLU A 939 15.79 -13.71 17.91
N ILE A 940 16.82 -14.52 17.73
CA ILE A 940 17.36 -15.34 18.83
C ILE A 940 18.15 -14.50 19.83
N ALA A 941 18.82 -13.44 19.38
CA ALA A 941 19.54 -12.52 20.26
C ALA A 941 18.60 -11.85 21.28
N HIS A 942 17.33 -11.64 20.92
CA HIS A 942 16.33 -11.15 21.86
C HIS A 942 16.06 -12.05 23.07
N GLN A 943 16.41 -13.34 23.01
CA GLN A 943 16.36 -14.22 24.20
C GLN A 943 17.32 -13.73 25.31
N TRP A 944 18.36 -12.98 24.94
CA TRP A 944 19.24 -12.25 25.86
C TRP A 944 18.82 -10.79 25.99
N PHE A 945 18.86 -10.05 24.89
CA PHE A 945 18.57 -8.61 24.82
C PHE A 945 17.09 -8.36 24.54
N GLY A 946 16.29 -8.42 25.60
CA GLY A 946 14.83 -8.38 25.50
C GLY A 946 14.15 -9.31 26.47
N MET A 947 14.79 -10.40 26.91
CA MET A 947 14.22 -11.34 27.89
C MET A 947 15.08 -11.55 29.12
N GLN A 948 16.38 -11.86 28.97
CA GLN A 948 17.26 -11.91 30.14
C GLN A 948 17.48 -10.53 30.72
N VAL A 949 17.69 -9.52 29.88
CA VAL A 949 17.64 -8.11 30.27
C VAL A 949 16.49 -7.43 29.56
N GLU A 950 15.56 -6.92 30.37
CA GLU A 950 14.54 -5.99 29.94
C GLU A 950 15.02 -4.56 30.16
N ALA A 951 14.79 -3.70 29.17
CA ALA A 951 15.13 -2.29 29.23
C ALA A 951 13.94 -1.45 29.72
N ALA A 952 14.24 -0.41 30.50
CA ALA A 952 13.23 0.54 30.98
C ALA A 952 12.48 1.22 29.82
N ASN A 953 11.20 1.55 30.02
CA ASN A 953 10.34 2.15 29.01
C ASN A 953 10.61 3.66 28.79
N VAL A 954 11.87 4.01 28.53
CA VAL A 954 12.39 5.39 28.41
C VAL A 954 13.19 5.58 27.11
N LYS A 955 13.59 6.82 26.80
CA LYS A 955 14.50 7.11 25.67
C LYS A 955 15.78 6.26 25.77
N GLY A 956 16.22 5.71 24.65
CA GLY A 956 17.34 4.77 24.56
C GLY A 956 16.96 3.30 24.72
N GLN A 957 15.70 2.96 25.06
CA GLN A 957 15.29 1.56 25.25
C GLN A 957 15.66 0.66 24.06
N LEU A 958 15.40 1.11 22.83
CA LEU A 958 15.64 0.32 21.62
C LEU A 958 17.13 0.15 21.30
N MET A 959 18.03 0.98 21.85
CA MET A 959 19.47 0.68 21.76
C MET A 959 19.80 -0.61 22.53
N ILE A 960 19.25 -0.80 23.72
CA ILE A 960 19.51 -2.03 24.50
C ILE A 960 18.86 -3.23 23.81
N LEU A 961 17.65 -3.08 23.29
CA LEU A 961 16.87 -4.20 22.79
C LEU A 961 17.21 -4.57 21.35
N GLU A 962 17.28 -3.59 20.46
CA GLU A 962 17.44 -3.80 19.03
C GLU A 962 18.90 -3.65 18.59
N THR A 963 19.62 -2.60 19.02
CA THR A 963 21.03 -2.42 18.63
C THR A 963 21.93 -3.53 19.15
N LEU A 964 21.76 -3.97 20.41
CA LEU A 964 22.56 -5.09 20.93
C LEU A 964 22.22 -6.42 20.24
N SER A 965 20.95 -6.60 19.83
CA SER A 965 20.54 -7.77 19.04
C SER A 965 21.14 -7.75 17.64
N GLN A 966 21.22 -6.58 17.00
CA GLN A 966 21.92 -6.39 15.72
C GLN A 966 23.42 -6.70 15.86
N TYR A 967 24.07 -6.18 16.92
CA TYR A 967 25.47 -6.49 17.19
C TYR A 967 25.70 -8.00 17.35
N ALA A 968 24.85 -8.65 18.15
CA ALA A 968 24.93 -10.08 18.39
C ALA A 968 24.77 -10.88 17.09
N ALA A 969 23.74 -10.59 16.30
CA ALA A 969 23.50 -11.23 15.01
C ALA A 969 24.65 -11.00 14.01
N MET A 970 25.20 -9.79 13.96
CA MET A 970 26.34 -9.44 13.12
C MET A 970 27.60 -10.22 13.52
N MET A 971 27.84 -10.47 14.81
CA MET A 971 28.96 -11.30 15.23
C MET A 971 28.76 -12.78 14.86
N VAL A 972 27.54 -13.30 14.92
CA VAL A 972 27.23 -14.66 14.44
C VAL A 972 27.44 -14.75 12.93
N LEU A 973 27.00 -13.74 12.17
CA LEU A 973 27.25 -13.63 10.73
C LEU A 973 28.76 -13.63 10.44
N LYS A 974 29.53 -12.80 11.15
CA LYS A 974 30.99 -12.71 11.03
C LYS A 974 31.73 -14.01 11.36
N GLN A 975 31.22 -14.83 12.29
CA GLN A 975 31.82 -16.14 12.58
C GLN A 975 31.56 -17.16 11.48
N LYS A 976 30.42 -17.04 10.80
CA LYS A 976 29.98 -18.01 9.80
C LYS A 976 30.47 -17.67 8.38
N TYR A 977 30.50 -16.39 8.05
CA TYR A 977 30.77 -15.87 6.71
C TYR A 977 32.04 -15.01 6.68
N SER A 978 32.51 -14.67 5.47
CA SER A 978 33.71 -13.85 5.28
C SER A 978 33.53 -12.41 5.76
N GLU A 979 34.64 -11.72 6.01
CA GLU A 979 34.62 -10.29 6.35
C GLU A 979 33.99 -9.43 5.24
N GLU A 980 34.15 -9.83 3.98
CA GLU A 980 33.51 -9.19 2.83
C GLU A 980 31.98 -9.20 2.94
N LYS A 981 31.36 -10.32 3.34
CA LYS A 981 29.91 -10.41 3.57
C LYS A 981 29.44 -9.53 4.72
N VAL A 982 30.28 -9.36 5.76
CA VAL A 982 29.97 -8.44 6.87
C VAL A 982 30.03 -6.99 6.40
N MET A 983 31.02 -6.62 5.58
CA MET A 983 31.11 -5.28 4.99
C MET A 983 29.93 -5.00 4.07
N GLN A 984 29.50 -5.98 3.28
CA GLN A 984 28.31 -5.86 2.45
C GLN A 984 27.06 -5.59 3.30
N PHE A 985 26.86 -6.33 4.39
CA PHE A 985 25.77 -6.06 5.33
C PHE A 985 25.82 -4.63 5.89
N LEU A 986 27.00 -4.14 6.24
CA LEU A 986 27.18 -2.81 6.80
C LEU A 986 26.92 -1.68 5.78
N GLU A 987 27.29 -1.87 4.51
CA GLU A 987 26.93 -0.92 3.44
C GLU A 987 25.41 -0.86 3.25
N LEU A 988 24.71 -2.01 3.27
CA LEU A 988 23.25 -2.03 3.26
C LEU A 988 22.63 -1.28 4.46
N GLN A 989 23.23 -1.38 5.65
CA GLN A 989 22.78 -0.59 6.81
C GLN A 989 23.06 0.91 6.61
N LYS A 990 24.17 1.29 5.99
CA LYS A 990 24.49 2.69 5.73
C LYS A 990 23.51 3.31 4.75
N GLU A 991 23.13 2.59 3.69
CA GLU A 991 22.07 3.02 2.77
C GLU A 991 20.76 3.26 3.51
N LYS A 992 20.32 2.30 4.35
CA LYS A 992 19.12 2.47 5.18
C LYS A 992 19.19 3.64 6.14
N TYR A 993 20.35 3.90 6.76
CA TYR A 993 20.57 5.05 7.62
C TYR A 993 20.39 6.37 6.86
N LEU A 994 21.00 6.48 5.66
CA LEU A 994 20.91 7.67 4.83
C LEU A 994 19.47 7.90 4.33
N GLU A 995 18.79 6.84 3.91
CA GLU A 995 17.38 6.92 3.49
C GLU A 995 16.45 7.35 4.63
N GLY A 996 16.60 6.77 5.83
CA GLY A 996 15.78 7.13 6.98
C GLY A 996 16.03 8.57 7.44
N LYS A 997 17.30 8.99 7.46
CA LYS A 997 17.71 10.36 7.80
C LYS A 997 17.12 11.40 6.85
N ASP A 998 17.00 11.07 5.57
CA ASP A 998 16.40 11.94 4.55
C ASP A 998 14.88 12.08 4.68
N ARG A 999 14.20 11.11 5.32
CA ARG A 999 12.74 11.09 5.52
C ARG A 999 12.29 11.68 6.86
N GLU A 1000 13.13 11.61 7.89
CA GLU A 1000 12.77 11.99 9.26
C GLU A 1000 12.36 13.47 9.42
N SER A 1001 11.27 13.71 10.16
CA SER A 1001 10.71 15.04 10.46
C SER A 1001 11.30 15.69 11.70
N HIS A 1002 11.88 14.90 12.59
CA HIS A 1002 12.44 15.40 13.83
C HIS A 1002 13.97 15.49 13.81
N LYS A 1003 14.52 16.27 14.74
CA LYS A 1003 15.98 16.31 14.95
C LYS A 1003 16.46 14.91 15.34
N GLU A 1004 17.44 14.38 14.59
CA GLU A 1004 18.06 13.08 14.87
C GLU A 1004 18.54 13.02 16.34
N PRO A 1005 18.03 12.09 17.17
CA PRO A 1005 18.56 11.87 18.51
C PRO A 1005 19.90 11.12 18.45
N SER A 1006 20.70 11.20 19.51
CA SER A 1006 21.83 10.29 19.66
C SER A 1006 21.34 8.85 19.89
N LEU A 1007 22.17 7.86 19.57
CA LEU A 1007 21.80 6.45 19.71
C LEU A 1007 21.42 6.08 21.16
N ALA A 1008 22.09 6.68 22.15
CA ALA A 1008 21.79 6.53 23.56
C ALA A 1008 20.43 7.12 23.98
N MET A 1009 19.86 8.02 23.19
CA MET A 1009 18.58 8.70 23.42
C MET A 1009 17.54 8.38 22.35
N VAL A 1010 17.78 7.36 21.53
CA VAL A 1010 16.88 6.96 20.44
C VAL A 1010 15.48 6.63 20.96
N GLU A 1011 14.46 7.04 20.21
CA GLU A 1011 13.06 6.78 20.55
C GLU A 1011 12.53 5.65 19.68
N ASN A 1012 11.92 5.98 18.54
CA ASN A 1012 11.28 5.02 17.63
C ASN A 1012 11.86 5.06 16.20
N GLN A 1013 13.01 5.71 16.00
CA GLN A 1013 13.69 5.82 14.70
C GLN A 1013 14.45 4.55 14.33
N ASP A 1014 13.85 3.70 13.50
CA ASP A 1014 14.39 2.39 13.07
C ASP A 1014 15.76 2.48 12.39
N TYR A 1015 15.95 3.47 11.51
CA TYR A 1015 17.23 3.74 10.85
C TYR A 1015 18.35 4.10 11.85
N ILE A 1016 18.01 4.52 13.07
CA ILE A 1016 18.98 4.79 14.14
C ILE A 1016 19.30 3.51 14.92
N TYR A 1017 18.30 2.87 15.54
CA TYR A 1017 18.58 1.75 16.45
C TYR A 1017 18.90 0.43 15.74
N TYR A 1018 18.48 0.24 14.48
CA TYR A 1018 18.94 -0.89 13.67
C TYR A 1018 20.21 -0.55 12.91
N ALA A 1019 20.13 0.45 12.01
CA ALA A 1019 21.17 0.64 10.99
C ALA A 1019 22.41 1.36 11.55
N LYS A 1020 22.26 2.58 12.09
CA LYS A 1020 23.34 3.28 12.80
C LYS A 1020 23.85 2.48 14.00
N GLY A 1021 22.94 1.79 14.70
CA GLY A 1021 23.27 0.88 15.79
C GLY A 1021 24.26 -0.21 15.40
N ALA A 1022 24.00 -0.95 14.32
CA ALA A 1022 24.90 -1.98 13.82
C ALA A 1022 26.28 -1.43 13.45
N ILE A 1023 26.33 -0.32 12.73
CA ILE A 1023 27.59 0.32 12.31
C ILE A 1023 28.39 0.83 13.51
N ALA A 1024 27.74 1.52 14.46
CA ALA A 1024 28.38 2.05 15.66
C ALA A 1024 28.99 0.92 16.51
N MET A 1025 28.24 -0.17 16.70
CA MET A 1025 28.73 -1.33 17.44
C MET A 1025 29.88 -2.06 16.72
N TYR A 1026 29.86 -2.12 15.38
CA TYR A 1026 30.97 -2.68 14.60
C TYR A 1026 32.26 -1.86 14.79
N LYS A 1027 32.17 -0.53 14.67
CA LYS A 1027 33.32 0.37 14.90
C LYS A 1027 33.87 0.25 16.32
N PHE A 1028 32.98 0.26 17.31
CA PHE A 1028 33.36 0.10 18.71
C PHE A 1028 34.07 -1.23 18.93
N GLN A 1029 33.54 -2.33 18.38
CA GLN A 1029 34.15 -3.65 18.44
C GLN A 1029 35.53 -3.70 17.77
N LYS A 1030 35.72 -3.03 16.63
CA LYS A 1030 37.01 -2.97 15.93
C LYS A 1030 38.05 -2.18 16.73
N ALA A 1031 37.65 -1.09 17.39
CA ALA A 1031 38.55 -0.24 18.16
C ALA A 1031 39.08 -0.91 19.44
N ILE A 1032 38.21 -1.54 20.24
CA ILE A 1032 38.59 -2.09 21.55
C ILE A 1032 38.66 -3.64 21.60
N GLY A 1033 38.26 -4.30 20.52
CA GLY A 1033 38.26 -5.76 20.39
C GLY A 1033 36.94 -6.43 20.82
N GLU A 1034 36.56 -7.49 20.10
CA GLU A 1034 35.32 -8.26 20.32
C GLU A 1034 35.22 -8.84 21.73
N LYS A 1035 36.32 -9.38 22.26
CA LYS A 1035 36.36 -9.94 23.61
C LYS A 1035 36.02 -8.90 24.69
N GLN A 1036 36.43 -7.65 24.51
CA GLN A 1036 36.18 -6.59 25.48
C GLN A 1036 34.72 -6.14 25.45
N VAL A 1037 34.14 -5.96 24.26
CA VAL A 1037 32.71 -5.65 24.09
C VAL A 1037 31.85 -6.79 24.66
N ASN A 1038 32.13 -8.04 24.30
CA ASN A 1038 31.41 -9.20 24.82
C ASN A 1038 31.53 -9.31 26.35
N LYS A 1039 32.70 -9.02 26.92
CA LYS A 1039 32.89 -8.98 28.38
C LYS A 1039 31.99 -7.93 29.03
N ALA A 1040 31.91 -6.72 28.48
CA ALA A 1040 31.03 -5.68 28.98
C ALA A 1040 29.55 -6.10 28.92
N LEU A 1041 29.12 -6.70 27.80
CA LEU A 1041 27.75 -7.18 27.63
C LEU A 1041 27.42 -8.35 28.57
N GLY A 1042 28.34 -9.28 28.77
CA GLY A 1042 28.17 -10.39 29.73
C GLY A 1042 28.05 -9.91 31.17
N LEU A 1043 28.85 -8.91 31.58
CA LEU A 1043 28.73 -8.26 32.90
C LEU A 1043 27.40 -7.51 33.03
N PHE A 1044 27.03 -6.73 32.02
CA PHE A 1044 25.75 -6.02 31.97
C PHE A 1044 24.57 -6.98 32.12
N LEU A 1045 24.54 -8.09 31.36
CA LEU A 1045 23.52 -9.12 31.47
C LEU A 1045 23.48 -9.76 32.85
N LYS A 1046 24.65 -10.05 33.45
CA LYS A 1046 24.73 -10.63 34.79
C LYS A 1046 24.15 -9.71 35.86
N ASP A 1047 24.48 -8.42 35.81
CA ASP A 1047 24.10 -7.46 36.85
C ASP A 1047 22.67 -6.94 36.68
N TRP A 1048 22.20 -6.84 35.44
CA TRP A 1048 20.86 -6.33 35.09
C TRP A 1048 19.84 -7.41 34.71
N ASN A 1049 20.19 -8.69 34.81
CA ASN A 1049 19.25 -9.78 34.54
C ASN A 1049 17.91 -9.54 35.24
N THR A 1050 16.80 -9.56 34.49
CA THR A 1050 15.48 -9.17 34.98
C THR A 1050 15.05 -9.93 36.23
N LYS A 1051 15.45 -11.19 36.35
CA LYS A 1051 15.04 -12.09 37.44
C LYS A 1051 16.06 -12.21 38.55
N THR A 1052 17.34 -12.22 38.20
CA THR A 1052 18.43 -12.60 39.12
C THR A 1052 19.54 -11.55 39.24
N GLY A 1053 19.45 -10.46 38.48
CA GLY A 1053 20.50 -9.45 38.38
C GLY A 1053 20.62 -8.65 39.67
N LYS A 1054 21.85 -8.56 40.20
CA LYS A 1054 22.13 -7.87 41.47
C LYS A 1054 21.67 -6.42 41.47
N LEU A 1055 21.93 -5.67 40.38
CA LEU A 1055 21.54 -4.26 40.26
C LEU A 1055 20.04 -4.12 40.03
N LYS A 1056 19.44 -5.00 39.21
CA LYS A 1056 17.97 -5.05 39.03
C LYS A 1056 17.25 -5.25 40.37
N THR A 1057 17.69 -6.21 41.18
CA THR A 1057 17.07 -6.49 42.49
C THR A 1057 17.33 -5.39 43.52
N ALA A 1058 18.51 -4.78 43.51
CA ALA A 1058 18.87 -3.74 44.49
C ALA A 1058 18.17 -2.40 44.24
N THR A 1059 17.98 -2.04 42.96
CA THR A 1059 17.42 -0.73 42.58
C THR A 1059 15.92 -0.77 42.26
N ASN A 1060 15.36 -1.96 42.04
CA ASN A 1060 13.98 -2.17 41.60
C ASN A 1060 13.58 -1.37 40.35
N ARG A 1061 14.55 -1.07 39.47
CA ARG A 1061 14.32 -0.47 38.14
C ARG A 1061 14.90 -1.32 37.04
N TYR A 1062 14.49 -1.08 35.81
CA TYR A 1062 15.07 -1.70 34.62
C TYR A 1062 16.29 -0.91 34.13
N ALA A 1063 17.14 -1.57 33.33
CA ALA A 1063 18.37 -0.98 32.83
C ALA A 1063 18.11 0.11 31.80
N THR A 1064 18.99 1.11 31.76
CA THR A 1064 18.97 2.21 30.79
C THR A 1064 20.27 2.26 30.00
N THR A 1065 20.29 3.02 28.91
CA THR A 1065 21.52 3.22 28.11
C THR A 1065 22.63 3.84 28.94
N GLN A 1066 22.32 4.63 29.96
CA GLN A 1066 23.32 5.19 30.87
C GLN A 1066 24.06 4.09 31.64
N ASP A 1067 23.35 3.04 32.06
CA ASP A 1067 23.96 1.89 32.73
C ASP A 1067 24.86 1.12 31.77
N LEU A 1068 24.35 0.80 30.57
CA LEU A 1068 25.09 0.09 29.52
C LEU A 1068 26.40 0.81 29.15
N LEU A 1069 26.34 2.11 28.93
CA LEU A 1069 27.52 2.90 28.57
C LEU A 1069 28.56 2.93 29.70
N GLY A 1070 28.17 2.74 30.96
CA GLY A 1070 29.11 2.52 32.07
C GLY A 1070 30.00 1.31 31.84
N TYR A 1071 29.42 0.16 31.48
CA TYR A 1071 30.17 -1.07 31.18
C TYR A 1071 31.07 -0.92 29.95
N PHE A 1072 30.61 -0.19 28.92
CA PHE A 1072 31.47 0.11 27.77
C PHE A 1072 32.68 0.94 28.16
N ARG A 1073 32.50 1.95 29.02
CA ARG A 1073 33.61 2.77 29.53
C ARG A 1073 34.60 1.95 30.35
N GLU A 1074 34.14 1.03 31.20
CA GLU A 1074 35.03 0.21 32.04
C GLU A 1074 35.99 -0.68 31.24
N VAL A 1075 35.55 -1.21 30.09
CA VAL A 1075 36.38 -2.08 29.24
C VAL A 1075 37.20 -1.34 28.19
N THR A 1076 37.00 -0.02 28.06
CA THR A 1076 37.62 0.83 27.03
C THR A 1076 38.88 1.52 27.59
N PRO A 1077 40.03 1.42 26.91
CA PRO A 1077 41.25 2.14 27.31
C PRO A 1077 41.03 3.64 27.40
N LYS A 1078 41.72 4.34 28.32
CA LYS A 1078 41.56 5.80 28.53
C LYS A 1078 41.71 6.64 27.26
N ALA A 1079 42.60 6.25 26.35
CA ALA A 1079 42.81 6.94 25.08
C ALA A 1079 41.57 6.88 24.15
N GLU A 1080 40.79 5.81 24.22
CA GLU A 1080 39.68 5.50 23.31
C GLU A 1080 38.30 5.85 23.91
N GLN A 1081 38.25 6.42 25.11
CA GLN A 1081 36.99 6.78 25.78
C GLN A 1081 36.14 7.77 24.97
N HIS A 1082 36.79 8.62 24.18
CA HIS A 1082 36.11 9.60 23.31
C HIS A 1082 35.20 8.92 22.27
N LEU A 1083 35.53 7.72 21.82
CA LEU A 1083 34.74 6.95 20.85
C LEU A 1083 33.35 6.61 21.37
N ILE A 1084 33.19 6.37 22.68
CA ILE A 1084 31.89 6.05 23.27
C ILE A 1084 30.94 7.25 23.14
N THR A 1085 31.45 8.43 23.47
CA THR A 1085 30.67 9.67 23.35
C THR A 1085 30.36 9.98 21.89
N GLU A 1086 31.34 9.81 20.99
CA GLU A 1086 31.15 10.04 19.56
C GLU A 1086 30.11 9.10 18.94
N LEU A 1087 30.20 7.79 19.20
CA LEU A 1087 29.36 6.78 18.56
C LEU A 1087 27.95 6.70 19.16
N PHE A 1088 27.82 6.88 20.48
CA PHE A 1088 26.55 6.60 21.18
C PHE A 1088 25.85 7.85 21.72
N GLU A 1089 26.59 8.87 22.17
CA GLU A 1089 26.02 10.01 22.89
C GLU A 1089 25.85 11.26 22.04
N THR A 1090 26.53 11.33 20.89
CA THR A 1090 26.46 12.46 19.95
C THR A 1090 25.83 12.07 18.61
N VAL A 1091 25.51 13.09 17.82
CA VAL A 1091 25.03 12.93 16.44
C VAL A 1091 26.20 13.28 15.52
N SER A 1092 26.92 12.27 15.07
CA SER A 1092 28.04 12.38 14.12
C SER A 1092 27.67 11.76 12.76
N ASN A 1093 28.37 12.16 11.71
CA ASN A 1093 28.24 11.52 10.41
C ASN A 1093 28.84 10.11 10.47
N LEU A 1094 28.08 9.10 10.05
CA LEU A 1094 28.59 7.74 9.93
C LEU A 1094 29.35 7.56 8.62
N GLU A 1095 30.67 7.52 8.70
CA GLU A 1095 31.52 6.88 7.68
C GLU A 1095 31.64 5.39 7.98
N LEU A 1096 31.97 4.52 7.02
CA LEU A 1096 32.17 3.08 7.27
C LEU A 1096 33.63 2.76 7.54
#